data_AF-A0A946LIC1-F1
#
_entry.id   AF-A0A946LIC1-F1
#
_cell.length_a   1.000
_cell.length_b   1.000
_cell.length_c   1.000
_cell.angle_alpha   90.00
_cell.angle_beta   90.00
_cell.angle_gamma   90.00
#
_symmetry.space_group_name_H-M   'P 1'
#
loop_
_entity.id
_entity.type
_entity.pdbx_description
1 polymer ?
#
loop_
_entity_poly.entity_id
_entity_poly.type
_entity_poly.pdbx_seq_one_letter_code
_entity_poly.pdbx_strand_id
1 'polypeptide(L)'
;MNKNIFFPNKKRKPKGQSMVEFALVLPVLLVLVFGLMEAGRLLFIYGSVTTASREAVRYGSATGDNGSGTPKYLDCTGIQTAAETMGFILPISSVDIIFTRGGTTFADCDTSSSTFPNPSSGLFQNGDRIEVISTSAYTPMVPLVPFGNFDITTESKRTIFIGITIDATPSTPGLTPTISLTAPADQTYSTSGETISYTFTIDNTGTIDLTTSSVTVSITRESDGVEIHTNTCNTGAITAGNNNTCVGSYTTTGTDDADLGTNLIISGSATGSDGTDTATASDNSLVTFTELPALTLNDITVTPTSKTSEGFVTYTYDLTNSGNVPLSNFTITDTGGLAITSIDCMPSGLAVGTSTGSSCTAQYWITDPTDLDAGSVTHNASIQAEYSGTPTTPVSGNVTVYTQPLALVFTSAIPSPYAAEGDVTFTFQLSNYSGTDMDNPVIDFDLARLDGTSASPASTTLTCSTPLAITITCSGTYAITQGDLDAGGIILRNTTASATQGAETLVSNTLADFTIYADEEIEFYVSTALKADGVPISSGDTVSITTSTLEYTYSLDNQSNISIPAGTVYEIKENGVVVCTKALNAALAPATTTPTADQCVRSYPVVDPDDLDAGSIISPVIGYIDSISWGGSTLLPVTSNNTDTATVYTYHTDRLSLDISATVLGSPVNDGDTLDVGDVIAFTYTLTNTGNTTLTPTYALSGGLGTVTCSSGANITPGNSTDCDSTYTILSGDVGTLTNSATASASSGATTSTVDSMFFTVTNPAVCSLSHSGTIPANTKTPSWTFTNNSGTSITVASVTINWHNTNSDRKLKIIRLDGTKIWDSESNSGSEAASGAWAIGNGATANLGIEFGKAPGTYVRAIITFSDPVCSATTLSSP
;
A
#
# COMPACT_ATOMS: atom_id res chain seq x y z
N MET A 1 1.68 -28.61 46.29
CA MET A 1 0.21 -28.66 46.13
C MET A 1 -0.14 -28.26 44.72
N ASN A 2 -0.98 -29.06 44.06
CA ASN A 2 -1.27 -29.13 42.62
C ASN A 2 -1.63 -27.82 41.93
N LYS A 3 -1.10 -27.62 40.71
CA LYS A 3 -1.93 -27.34 39.50
C LYS A 3 -1.12 -27.51 38.22
N ASN A 4 -1.65 -28.36 37.34
CA ASN A 4 -1.08 -28.79 36.06
C ASN A 4 -1.15 -27.69 35.00
N ILE A 5 -0.06 -27.60 34.24
CA ILE A 5 0.10 -26.87 32.98
C ILE A 5 -0.52 -27.73 31.86
N PHE A 6 -1.51 -27.21 31.14
CA PHE A 6 -2.11 -27.85 29.97
C PHE A 6 -1.63 -27.16 28.69
N PHE A 7 -0.89 -27.90 27.86
CA PHE A 7 -0.67 -27.59 26.45
C PHE A 7 -1.87 -28.08 25.61
N PRO A 8 -2.33 -27.35 24.59
CA PRO A 8 -3.41 -27.81 23.73
C PRO A 8 -2.88 -28.83 22.71
N ASN A 9 -3.33 -30.08 22.84
CA ASN A 9 -3.00 -31.15 21.90
C ASN A 9 -4.00 -31.12 20.73
N LYS A 10 -3.55 -30.68 19.55
CA LYS A 10 -4.31 -30.76 18.28
C LYS A 10 -4.63 -32.22 17.97
N LYS A 11 -5.85 -32.67 18.26
CA LYS A 11 -6.36 -33.98 17.79
C LYS A 11 -6.50 -33.94 16.26
N ARG A 12 -5.57 -34.59 15.56
CA ARG A 12 -5.72 -34.94 14.14
C ARG A 12 -6.90 -35.92 14.00
N LYS A 13 -7.95 -35.56 13.25
CA LYS A 13 -9.03 -36.47 12.85
C LYS A 13 -8.44 -37.55 11.93
N PRO A 14 -8.55 -38.86 12.23
CA PRO A 14 -8.05 -39.90 11.33
C PRO A 14 -9.06 -40.13 10.21
N LYS A 15 -8.77 -39.64 9.00
CA LYS A 15 -9.55 -39.87 7.76
C LYS A 15 -9.57 -41.34 7.27
N GLY A 16 -9.06 -42.29 8.07
CA GLY A 16 -8.97 -43.71 7.70
C GLY A 16 -9.84 -44.67 8.52
N GLN A 17 -10.42 -44.23 9.64
CA GLN A 17 -11.19 -45.14 10.52
C GLN A 17 -12.48 -45.64 9.85
N SER A 18 -13.19 -44.75 9.15
CA SER A 18 -14.46 -45.08 8.48
C SER A 18 -14.31 -46.08 7.33
N MET A 19 -13.17 -46.09 6.62
CA MET A 19 -12.89 -47.08 5.58
C MET A 19 -12.66 -48.47 6.16
N VAL A 20 -12.01 -48.57 7.34
CA VAL A 20 -11.77 -49.85 8.01
C VAL A 20 -13.07 -50.39 8.60
N GLU A 21 -13.90 -49.53 9.20
CA GLU A 21 -15.22 -49.93 9.69
C GLU A 21 -16.13 -50.41 8.55
N PHE A 22 -16.14 -49.73 7.40
CA PHE A 22 -16.89 -50.19 6.22
C PHE A 22 -16.35 -51.52 5.68
N ALA A 23 -15.03 -51.70 5.60
CA ALA A 23 -14.42 -52.94 5.14
C ALA A 23 -14.70 -54.14 6.06
N LEU A 24 -14.92 -53.90 7.36
CA LEU A 24 -15.28 -54.95 8.32
C LEU A 24 -16.78 -55.26 8.33
N VAL A 25 -17.64 -54.27 8.09
CA VAL A 25 -19.10 -54.44 8.09
C VAL A 25 -19.60 -55.03 6.77
N LEU A 26 -18.98 -54.66 5.63
CA LEU A 26 -19.45 -55.06 4.31
C LEU A 26 -19.57 -56.59 4.14
N PRO A 27 -18.61 -57.44 4.54
CA PRO A 27 -18.76 -58.89 4.43
C PRO A 27 -19.93 -59.44 5.27
N VAL A 28 -20.13 -58.90 6.48
CA VAL A 28 -21.22 -59.32 7.38
C VAL A 28 -22.58 -58.91 6.81
N LEU A 29 -22.66 -57.68 6.28
CA LEU A 29 -23.86 -57.18 5.61
C LEU A 29 -24.19 -58.01 4.37
N LEU A 30 -23.19 -58.36 3.55
CA LEU A 30 -23.39 -59.20 2.37
C LEU A 30 -23.90 -60.60 2.75
N VAL A 31 -23.34 -61.23 3.79
CA VAL A 31 -23.84 -62.53 4.28
C VAL A 31 -25.29 -62.43 4.74
N LEU A 32 -25.66 -61.35 5.43
CA LEU A 32 -27.04 -61.14 5.88
C LEU A 32 -28.00 -60.92 4.70
N VAL A 33 -27.63 -60.09 3.72
CA VAL A 33 -28.45 -59.81 2.54
C VAL A 33 -28.61 -61.06 1.68
N PHE A 34 -27.53 -61.78 1.39
CA PHE A 34 -27.60 -63.04 0.64
C PHE A 34 -28.39 -64.12 1.42
N GLY A 35 -28.27 -64.17 2.75
CA GLY A 35 -29.06 -65.08 3.58
C GLY A 35 -30.56 -64.82 3.50
N LEU A 36 -30.98 -63.56 3.56
CA LEU A 36 -32.39 -63.17 3.39
C LEU A 36 -32.91 -63.49 1.99
N MET A 37 -32.10 -63.24 0.95
CA MET A 37 -32.45 -63.58 -0.43
C MET A 37 -32.63 -65.09 -0.63
N GLU A 38 -31.71 -65.92 -0.09
CA GLU A 38 -31.82 -67.38 -0.20
C GLU A 38 -33.01 -67.95 0.56
N ALA A 39 -33.29 -67.44 1.75
CA ALA A 39 -34.47 -67.84 2.53
C ALA A 39 -35.77 -67.49 1.78
N GLY A 40 -35.85 -66.31 1.18
CA GLY A 40 -37.00 -65.89 0.36
C GLY A 40 -37.17 -66.77 -0.88
N ARG A 41 -36.07 -67.06 -1.59
CA ARG A 41 -36.08 -67.94 -2.76
C ARG A 41 -36.50 -69.36 -2.41
N LEU A 42 -36.05 -69.90 -1.27
CA LEU A 42 -36.44 -71.22 -0.78
C LEU A 42 -37.95 -71.30 -0.53
N LEU A 43 -38.51 -70.31 0.18
CA LEU A 43 -39.94 -70.27 0.49
C LEU A 43 -40.80 -70.15 -0.78
N PHE A 44 -40.34 -69.34 -1.75
CA PHE A 44 -41.01 -69.21 -3.04
C PHE A 44 -41.05 -70.55 -3.81
N ILE A 45 -39.92 -71.26 -3.87
CA ILE A 45 -39.86 -72.57 -4.56
C ILE A 45 -40.77 -73.58 -3.86
N TYR A 46 -40.74 -73.65 -2.52
CA TYR A 46 -41.65 -74.51 -1.76
C TYR A 46 -43.13 -74.22 -2.09
N GLY A 47 -43.51 -72.93 -2.16
CA GLY A 47 -44.86 -72.52 -2.55
C GLY A 47 -45.24 -72.91 -3.98
N SER A 48 -44.32 -72.76 -4.93
CA SER A 48 -44.52 -73.16 -6.33
C SER A 48 -44.69 -74.67 -6.48
N VAL A 49 -43.80 -75.48 -5.88
CA VAL A 49 -43.87 -76.95 -5.92
C VAL A 49 -45.15 -77.45 -5.23
N THR A 50 -45.56 -76.85 -4.11
CA THR A 50 -46.83 -77.15 -3.44
C THR A 50 -48.02 -76.86 -4.35
N THR A 51 -48.01 -75.74 -5.05
CA THR A 51 -49.10 -75.35 -5.95
C THR A 51 -49.16 -76.26 -7.18
N ALA A 52 -48.00 -76.66 -7.72
CA ALA A 52 -47.89 -77.61 -8.83
C ALA A 52 -48.57 -78.95 -8.50
N SER A 53 -48.24 -79.57 -7.35
CA SER A 53 -48.88 -80.82 -6.91
C SER A 53 -50.39 -80.68 -6.73
N ARG A 54 -50.84 -79.53 -6.19
CA ARG A 54 -52.28 -79.25 -5.98
C ARG A 54 -53.05 -79.06 -7.27
N GLU A 55 -52.45 -78.38 -8.25
CA GLU A 55 -53.07 -78.12 -9.55
C GLU A 55 -53.15 -79.40 -10.38
N ALA A 56 -52.11 -80.22 -10.36
CA ALA A 56 -52.08 -81.52 -11.00
C ALA A 56 -53.19 -82.46 -10.48
N VAL A 57 -53.34 -82.59 -9.15
CA VAL A 57 -54.47 -83.38 -8.61
C VAL A 57 -55.82 -82.74 -8.88
N ARG A 58 -55.91 -81.40 -8.98
CA ARG A 58 -57.16 -80.70 -9.33
C ARG A 58 -57.57 -81.03 -10.76
N TYR A 59 -56.62 -81.01 -11.69
CA TYR A 59 -56.85 -81.40 -13.07
C TYR A 59 -57.25 -82.88 -13.16
N GLY A 60 -56.48 -83.78 -12.54
CA GLY A 60 -56.72 -85.23 -12.59
C GLY A 60 -57.96 -85.70 -11.84
N SER A 61 -58.49 -84.94 -10.87
CA SER A 61 -59.76 -85.25 -10.18
C SER A 61 -60.98 -84.59 -10.81
N ALA A 62 -60.81 -83.75 -11.83
CA ALA A 62 -61.92 -83.08 -12.50
C ALA A 62 -62.75 -84.07 -13.33
N THR A 63 -64.06 -83.90 -13.30
CA THR A 63 -65.01 -84.67 -14.13
C THR A 63 -64.99 -84.17 -15.57
N GLY A 64 -65.03 -85.07 -16.55
CA GLY A 64 -64.99 -84.75 -17.98
C GLY A 64 -63.76 -85.31 -18.68
N ASP A 65 -63.60 -84.99 -19.97
CA ASP A 65 -62.46 -85.40 -20.80
C ASP A 65 -61.58 -84.21 -21.21
N ASN A 66 -60.42 -84.50 -21.81
CA ASN A 66 -59.45 -83.52 -22.30
C ASN A 66 -59.77 -83.00 -23.72
N GLY A 67 -61.03 -83.08 -24.18
CA GLY A 67 -61.47 -82.69 -25.51
C GLY A 67 -61.18 -83.73 -26.60
N SER A 68 -60.31 -84.71 -26.35
CA SER A 68 -60.06 -85.86 -27.23
C SER A 68 -60.81 -87.14 -26.80
N GLY A 69 -61.71 -87.03 -25.80
CA GLY A 69 -62.48 -88.13 -25.26
C GLY A 69 -61.78 -88.95 -24.16
N THR A 70 -60.56 -88.57 -23.76
CA THR A 70 -59.85 -89.22 -22.63
C THR A 70 -60.26 -88.56 -21.31
N PRO A 71 -60.84 -89.31 -20.34
CA PRO A 71 -61.16 -88.76 -19.03
C PRO A 71 -59.94 -88.13 -18.35
N LYS A 72 -60.12 -86.99 -17.67
CA LYS A 72 -58.99 -86.22 -17.11
C LYS A 72 -58.16 -87.00 -16.08
N TYR A 73 -58.75 -87.93 -15.33
CA TYR A 73 -58.00 -88.80 -14.42
C TYR A 73 -57.11 -89.83 -15.12
N LEU A 74 -57.28 -90.03 -16.43
CA LEU A 74 -56.45 -90.89 -17.28
C LEU A 74 -55.48 -90.10 -18.17
N ASP A 75 -55.57 -88.78 -18.18
CA ASP A 75 -54.71 -87.91 -18.97
C ASP A 75 -53.41 -87.58 -18.22
N CYS A 76 -52.49 -88.55 -18.17
CA CYS A 76 -51.19 -88.39 -17.50
C CYS A 76 -50.42 -87.17 -18.03
N THR A 77 -50.44 -86.92 -19.35
CA THR A 77 -49.78 -85.76 -19.97
C THR A 77 -50.42 -84.45 -19.52
N GLY A 78 -51.76 -84.39 -19.47
CA GLY A 78 -52.49 -83.22 -18.98
C GLY A 78 -52.24 -82.94 -17.50
N ILE A 79 -52.19 -83.99 -16.67
CA ILE A 79 -51.86 -83.88 -15.24
C ILE A 79 -50.42 -83.40 -15.05
N GLN A 80 -49.46 -83.94 -15.81
CA GLN A 80 -48.07 -83.52 -15.78
C GLN A 80 -47.91 -82.07 -16.24
N THR A 81 -48.55 -81.69 -17.36
CA THR A 81 -48.54 -80.32 -17.87
C THR A 81 -49.14 -79.34 -16.86
N ALA A 82 -50.20 -79.72 -16.16
CA ALA A 82 -50.81 -78.91 -15.10
C ALA A 82 -49.85 -78.66 -13.92
N ALA A 83 -48.97 -79.61 -13.59
CA ALA A 83 -47.90 -79.39 -12.61
C ALA A 83 -46.81 -78.47 -13.16
N GLU A 84 -46.33 -78.74 -14.38
CA GLU A 84 -45.19 -78.04 -15.00
C GLU A 84 -45.51 -76.57 -15.33
N THR A 85 -46.76 -76.25 -15.67
CA THR A 85 -47.19 -74.87 -15.96
C THR A 85 -47.05 -73.94 -14.75
N MET A 86 -47.03 -74.49 -13.52
CA MET A 86 -46.83 -73.71 -12.30
C MET A 86 -45.36 -73.37 -12.00
N GLY A 87 -44.42 -73.87 -12.82
CA GLY A 87 -42.97 -73.71 -12.68
C GLY A 87 -42.33 -72.63 -13.57
N PHE A 88 -42.91 -71.42 -13.63
CA PHE A 88 -42.46 -70.34 -14.55
C PHE A 88 -41.00 -69.88 -14.35
N ILE A 89 -40.47 -69.94 -13.13
CA ILE A 89 -39.12 -69.40 -12.79
C ILE A 89 -38.09 -70.51 -12.59
N LEU A 90 -38.51 -71.69 -12.10
CA LEU A 90 -37.67 -72.87 -11.95
C LEU A 90 -38.48 -74.09 -12.40
N PRO A 91 -37.95 -74.92 -13.32
CA PRO A 91 -38.67 -76.08 -13.81
C PRO A 91 -38.89 -77.10 -12.69
N ILE A 92 -40.08 -77.70 -12.67
CA ILE A 92 -40.34 -78.90 -11.87
C ILE A 92 -39.44 -80.01 -12.45
N SER A 93 -38.62 -80.62 -11.59
CA SER A 93 -37.59 -81.58 -11.99
C SER A 93 -38.16 -82.98 -12.24
N SER A 94 -39.18 -83.37 -11.49
CA SER A 94 -39.98 -84.57 -11.74
C SER A 94 -41.39 -84.42 -11.18
N VAL A 95 -42.34 -85.13 -11.82
CA VAL A 95 -43.74 -85.23 -11.40
C VAL A 95 -44.11 -86.71 -11.39
N ASP A 96 -44.29 -87.28 -10.21
CA ASP A 96 -44.74 -88.67 -10.05
C ASP A 96 -46.26 -88.67 -9.80
N ILE A 97 -47.01 -89.36 -10.66
CA ILE A 97 -48.48 -89.45 -10.57
C ILE A 97 -48.83 -90.90 -10.24
N ILE A 98 -49.40 -91.11 -9.06
CA ILE A 98 -49.77 -92.43 -8.56
C ILE A 98 -51.23 -92.46 -8.11
N PHE A 99 -51.84 -93.63 -8.19
CA PHE A 99 -53.22 -93.86 -7.80
C PHE A 99 -53.28 -94.87 -6.66
N THR A 100 -53.99 -94.49 -5.60
CA THR A 100 -54.06 -95.27 -4.37
C THR A 100 -55.49 -95.68 -4.03
N ARG A 101 -55.64 -96.90 -3.50
CA ARG A 101 -56.87 -97.45 -2.95
C ARG A 101 -56.58 -97.95 -1.54
N GLY A 102 -57.32 -97.46 -0.56
CA GLY A 102 -57.10 -97.82 0.86
C GLY A 102 -55.67 -97.55 1.37
N GLY A 103 -54.95 -96.61 0.76
CA GLY A 103 -53.55 -96.29 1.07
C GLY A 103 -52.49 -97.13 0.35
N THR A 104 -52.89 -98.06 -0.53
CA THR A 104 -51.97 -98.85 -1.36
C THR A 104 -51.97 -98.37 -2.82
N THR A 105 -50.80 -98.18 -3.43
CA THR A 105 -50.65 -97.83 -4.84
C THR A 105 -51.03 -99.02 -5.72
N PHE A 106 -51.94 -98.82 -6.67
CA PHE A 106 -52.39 -99.88 -7.60
C PHE A 106 -52.12 -99.54 -9.07
N ALA A 107 -51.87 -98.26 -9.38
CA ALA A 107 -51.51 -97.78 -10.71
C ALA A 107 -50.63 -96.52 -10.59
N ASP A 108 -49.78 -96.29 -11.59
CA ASP A 108 -48.96 -95.09 -11.75
C ASP A 108 -48.94 -94.66 -13.23
N CYS A 109 -48.56 -93.41 -13.48
CA CYS A 109 -48.23 -92.94 -14.82
C CYS A 109 -46.72 -93.15 -15.08
N ASP A 110 -46.37 -94.11 -15.92
CA ASP A 110 -45.01 -94.21 -16.48
C ASP A 110 -44.88 -93.26 -17.68
N THR A 111 -44.26 -92.10 -17.47
CA THR A 111 -44.08 -91.06 -18.49
C THR A 111 -43.11 -91.46 -19.61
N SER A 112 -42.39 -92.58 -19.48
CA SER A 112 -41.48 -93.11 -20.51
C SER A 112 -42.16 -94.00 -21.55
N SER A 113 -43.38 -94.47 -21.27
CA SER A 113 -44.23 -95.19 -22.20
C SER A 113 -45.46 -94.34 -22.47
N SER A 114 -45.76 -94.02 -23.74
CA SER A 114 -46.96 -93.25 -24.11
C SER A 114 -48.26 -94.06 -23.95
N THR A 115 -48.31 -94.94 -22.95
CA THR A 115 -49.40 -95.87 -22.65
C THR A 115 -49.93 -95.59 -21.26
N PHE A 116 -51.26 -95.57 -21.19
CA PHE A 116 -52.14 -95.47 -20.03
C PHE A 116 -51.58 -96.14 -18.75
N PRO A 117 -51.99 -95.64 -17.55
CA PRO A 117 -51.39 -96.02 -16.27
C PRO A 117 -51.19 -97.53 -16.15
N ASN A 118 -49.98 -97.96 -15.78
CA ASN A 118 -49.57 -99.37 -15.77
C ASN A 118 -50.32 -100.07 -14.61
N PRO A 119 -51.41 -100.82 -14.87
CA PRO A 119 -52.25 -101.29 -13.80
C PRO A 119 -51.67 -102.58 -13.25
N SER A 120 -51.22 -102.56 -12.00
CA SER A 120 -50.86 -103.80 -11.30
C SER A 120 -52.10 -104.64 -10.95
N SER A 121 -53.31 -104.04 -10.90
CA SER A 121 -54.60 -104.73 -11.02
C SER A 121 -55.81 -103.78 -11.01
N GLY A 122 -56.71 -103.92 -11.98
CA GLY A 122 -58.16 -103.68 -11.84
C GLY A 122 -58.66 -102.22 -11.92
N LEU A 123 -59.54 -101.98 -12.90
CA LEU A 123 -60.36 -100.80 -13.18
C LEU A 123 -60.52 -99.82 -12.00
N PHE A 124 -60.23 -98.55 -12.26
CA PHE A 124 -60.49 -97.43 -11.35
C PHE A 124 -61.92 -97.48 -10.79
N GLN A 125 -62.09 -97.16 -9.50
CA GLN A 125 -63.36 -97.15 -8.78
C GLN A 125 -63.66 -95.77 -8.17
N ASN A 126 -64.94 -95.46 -7.97
CA ASN A 126 -65.34 -94.29 -7.20
C ASN A 126 -64.75 -94.37 -5.78
N GLY A 127 -64.05 -93.32 -5.36
CA GLY A 127 -63.37 -93.30 -4.07
C GLY A 127 -61.87 -93.60 -4.12
N ASP A 128 -61.33 -94.03 -5.27
CA ASP A 128 -59.89 -94.09 -5.49
C ASP A 128 -59.28 -92.67 -5.40
N ARG A 129 -57.99 -92.57 -5.06
CA ARG A 129 -57.31 -91.29 -4.92
C ARG A 129 -56.19 -91.15 -5.94
N ILE A 130 -56.13 -89.98 -6.57
CA ILE A 130 -54.93 -89.53 -7.28
C ILE A 130 -54.01 -88.84 -6.27
N GLU A 131 -52.73 -89.18 -6.35
CA GLU A 131 -51.64 -88.64 -5.56
C GLU A 131 -50.57 -88.15 -6.54
N VAL A 132 -50.20 -86.87 -6.43
CA VAL A 132 -49.16 -86.27 -7.25
C VAL A 132 -48.05 -85.77 -6.35
N ILE A 133 -46.84 -86.23 -6.65
CA ILE A 133 -45.61 -85.84 -5.97
C ILE A 133 -44.82 -84.99 -6.96
N SER A 134 -44.63 -83.72 -6.65
CA SER A 134 -43.80 -82.82 -7.46
C SER A 134 -42.49 -82.56 -6.75
N THR A 135 -41.38 -82.65 -7.49
CA THR A 135 -40.02 -82.42 -6.97
C THR A 135 -39.30 -81.35 -7.78
N SER A 136 -38.61 -80.43 -7.11
CA SER A 136 -37.73 -79.45 -7.75
C SER A 136 -36.38 -79.35 -7.01
N ALA A 137 -35.28 -79.33 -7.75
CA ALA A 137 -33.94 -79.22 -7.20
C ALA A 137 -33.63 -77.78 -6.74
N TYR A 138 -33.23 -77.62 -5.48
CA TYR A 138 -32.74 -76.35 -4.95
C TYR A 138 -31.21 -76.31 -4.97
N THR A 139 -30.66 -75.34 -5.72
CA THR A 139 -29.22 -75.04 -5.76
C THR A 139 -28.98 -73.63 -5.20
N PRO A 140 -28.24 -73.49 -4.09
CA PRO A 140 -27.88 -72.17 -3.56
C PRO A 140 -27.14 -71.32 -4.61
N MET A 141 -27.45 -70.03 -4.67
CA MET A 141 -26.81 -69.07 -5.57
C MET A 141 -25.41 -68.69 -5.09
N VAL A 142 -25.18 -68.73 -3.77
CA VAL A 142 -23.85 -68.49 -3.18
C VAL A 142 -23.50 -69.61 -2.18
N PRO A 143 -22.35 -70.30 -2.34
CA PRO A 143 -21.94 -71.40 -1.45
C PRO A 143 -21.34 -70.91 -0.12
N LEU A 144 -21.89 -69.83 0.46
CA LEU A 144 -21.38 -69.19 1.70
C LEU A 144 -21.86 -69.90 2.98
N VAL A 145 -22.94 -70.68 2.88
CA VAL A 145 -23.59 -71.37 4.01
C VAL A 145 -23.50 -72.88 3.72
N PRO A 146 -23.28 -73.78 4.71
CA PRO A 146 -23.05 -75.21 4.48
C PRO A 146 -24.31 -76.00 4.06
N PHE A 147 -25.21 -75.40 3.29
CA PHE A 147 -26.32 -76.09 2.64
C PHE A 147 -25.85 -76.52 1.25
N GLY A 148 -25.75 -77.83 1.02
CA GLY A 148 -25.56 -78.40 -0.31
C GLY A 148 -26.83 -78.32 -1.14
N ASN A 149 -26.77 -78.79 -2.38
CA ASN A 149 -27.97 -78.94 -3.21
C ASN A 149 -28.89 -79.99 -2.57
N PHE A 150 -30.19 -79.71 -2.53
CA PHE A 150 -31.20 -80.65 -2.05
C PHE A 150 -32.51 -80.51 -2.83
N ASP A 151 -33.32 -81.55 -2.83
CA ASP A 151 -34.60 -81.56 -3.54
C ASP A 151 -35.74 -81.11 -2.62
N ILE A 152 -36.65 -80.31 -3.15
CA ILE A 152 -37.89 -79.90 -2.51
C ILE A 152 -39.01 -80.74 -3.11
N THR A 153 -39.56 -81.65 -2.30
CA THR A 153 -40.63 -82.56 -2.71
C THR A 153 -41.91 -82.22 -1.95
N THR A 154 -43.04 -82.15 -2.67
CA THR A 154 -44.36 -81.97 -2.06
C THR A 154 -45.33 -82.98 -2.62
N GLU A 155 -46.32 -83.35 -1.81
CA GLU A 155 -47.32 -84.36 -2.15
C GLU A 155 -48.72 -83.75 -2.02
N SER A 156 -49.61 -84.06 -2.95
CA SER A 156 -51.03 -83.70 -2.85
C SER A 156 -51.91 -84.88 -3.27
N LYS A 157 -53.07 -85.00 -2.62
CA LYS A 157 -54.02 -86.11 -2.79
C LYS A 157 -55.43 -85.60 -3.05
N ARG A 158 -56.16 -86.20 -4.00
CA ARG A 158 -57.61 -85.98 -4.19
C ARG A 158 -58.33 -87.26 -4.57
N THR A 159 -59.59 -87.37 -4.19
CA THR A 159 -60.47 -88.47 -4.60
C THR A 159 -60.94 -88.26 -6.03
N ILE A 160 -60.94 -89.31 -6.85
CA ILE A 160 -61.48 -89.29 -8.22
C ILE A 160 -62.92 -89.84 -8.24
N PHE A 161 -63.73 -89.29 -9.15
CA PHE A 161 -65.07 -89.78 -9.45
C PHE A 161 -65.17 -90.23 -10.90
N ILE A 162 -65.72 -91.42 -11.12
CA ILE A 162 -65.75 -92.14 -12.39
C ILE A 162 -67.20 -92.34 -12.81
N GLY A 163 -67.48 -92.15 -14.10
CA GLY A 163 -68.80 -92.39 -14.68
C GLY A 163 -69.80 -91.25 -14.48
N ILE A 164 -69.35 -90.06 -14.08
CA ILE A 164 -70.18 -88.85 -14.15
C ILE A 164 -70.12 -88.34 -15.58
N THR A 165 -71.09 -88.72 -16.40
CA THR A 165 -71.33 -88.09 -17.70
C THR A 165 -72.02 -86.76 -17.44
N ILE A 166 -71.37 -85.65 -17.78
CA ILE A 166 -72.05 -84.35 -17.80
C ILE A 166 -72.88 -84.34 -19.09
N ASP A 167 -74.10 -84.82 -19.01
CA ASP A 167 -75.09 -84.64 -20.07
C ASP A 167 -75.56 -83.18 -20.01
N ALA A 168 -74.77 -82.28 -20.59
CA ALA A 168 -75.23 -80.95 -20.89
C ALA A 168 -76.18 -81.06 -22.08
N THR A 169 -77.46 -81.35 -21.82
CA THR A 169 -78.50 -80.95 -22.76
C THR A 169 -78.36 -79.44 -22.93
N PRO A 170 -78.18 -78.89 -24.14
CA PRO A 170 -78.28 -77.47 -24.32
C PRO A 170 -79.74 -77.13 -24.01
N SER A 171 -80.00 -76.64 -22.80
CA SER A 171 -81.05 -75.63 -22.68
C SER A 171 -80.66 -74.57 -23.69
N THR A 172 -81.51 -74.31 -24.67
CA THR A 172 -81.48 -73.06 -25.42
C THR A 172 -81.11 -71.97 -24.42
N PRO A 173 -79.94 -71.31 -24.55
CA PRO A 173 -79.67 -70.15 -23.73
C PRO A 173 -80.90 -69.27 -23.91
N GLY A 174 -81.56 -68.91 -22.80
CA GLY A 174 -82.31 -67.68 -22.81
C GLY A 174 -81.37 -66.67 -23.43
N LEU A 175 -81.78 -66.09 -24.55
CA LEU A 175 -81.01 -65.12 -25.29
C LEU A 175 -80.98 -63.82 -24.48
N THR A 176 -80.43 -63.87 -23.26
CA THR A 176 -80.30 -62.72 -22.38
C THR A 176 -78.94 -62.08 -22.64
N PRO A 177 -78.89 -60.75 -22.81
CA PRO A 177 -77.63 -60.04 -22.91
C PRO A 177 -76.76 -60.31 -21.68
N THR A 178 -75.44 -60.39 -21.85
CA THR A 178 -74.47 -60.46 -20.74
C THR A 178 -73.36 -59.46 -21.00
N ILE A 179 -73.00 -58.69 -19.99
CA ILE A 179 -71.98 -57.63 -20.09
C ILE A 179 -70.96 -57.78 -18.96
N SER A 180 -69.74 -57.27 -19.18
CA SER A 180 -68.78 -56.97 -18.12
C SER A 180 -68.39 -55.50 -18.20
N LEU A 181 -68.00 -54.94 -17.06
CA LEU A 181 -67.49 -53.58 -16.97
C LEU A 181 -66.08 -53.66 -16.39
N THR A 182 -65.15 -52.92 -16.99
CA THR A 182 -63.78 -52.77 -16.49
C THR A 182 -63.58 -51.32 -16.08
N ALA A 183 -63.29 -51.10 -14.80
CA ALA A 183 -62.92 -49.80 -14.22
C ALA A 183 -61.51 -49.36 -14.64
N PRO A 184 -61.19 -48.06 -14.53
CA PRO A 184 -59.80 -47.60 -14.67
C PRO A 184 -58.91 -48.16 -13.56
N ALA A 185 -57.58 -48.08 -13.75
CA ALA A 185 -56.64 -48.40 -12.69
C ALA A 185 -56.73 -47.39 -11.53
N ASP A 186 -56.30 -47.82 -10.34
CA ASP A 186 -56.19 -46.93 -9.18
C ASP A 186 -55.28 -45.73 -9.47
N GLN A 187 -55.66 -44.57 -8.94
CA GLN A 187 -54.97 -43.30 -9.15
C GLN A 187 -54.64 -42.63 -7.82
N THR A 188 -53.84 -41.58 -7.85
CA THR A 188 -53.55 -40.74 -6.69
C THR A 188 -53.79 -39.29 -7.03
N TYR A 189 -54.11 -38.47 -6.03
CA TYR A 189 -54.12 -37.02 -6.15
C TYR A 189 -53.54 -36.38 -4.89
N SER A 190 -53.07 -35.15 -5.00
CA SER A 190 -52.42 -34.45 -3.87
C SER A 190 -52.83 -32.99 -3.72
N THR A 191 -53.58 -32.43 -4.68
CA THR A 191 -54.02 -31.05 -4.61
C THR A 191 -55.41 -30.87 -5.20
N SER A 192 -56.14 -29.88 -4.71
CA SER A 192 -57.32 -29.32 -5.38
C SER A 192 -56.97 -28.76 -6.76
N GLY A 193 -57.84 -28.98 -7.73
CA GLY A 193 -57.66 -28.56 -9.13
C GLY A 193 -56.99 -29.61 -10.01
N GLU A 194 -56.59 -30.75 -9.45
CA GLU A 194 -56.04 -31.87 -10.18
C GLU A 194 -57.15 -32.58 -10.98
N THR A 195 -56.85 -32.96 -12.22
CA THR A 195 -57.85 -33.59 -13.10
C THR A 195 -57.65 -35.11 -13.11
N ILE A 196 -58.60 -35.81 -12.51
CA ILE A 196 -58.68 -37.27 -12.52
C ILE A 196 -59.42 -37.69 -13.78
N SER A 197 -58.74 -38.45 -14.65
CA SER A 197 -59.34 -38.98 -15.87
C SER A 197 -59.75 -40.44 -15.65
N TYR A 198 -60.91 -40.83 -16.19
CA TYR A 198 -61.39 -42.20 -16.10
C TYR A 198 -61.86 -42.71 -17.45
N THR A 199 -61.70 -44.01 -17.66
CA THR A 199 -62.19 -44.74 -18.83
C THR A 199 -62.77 -46.06 -18.37
N PHE A 200 -64.10 -46.20 -18.47
CA PHE A 200 -64.79 -47.46 -18.24
C PHE A 200 -64.99 -48.17 -19.58
N THR A 201 -64.63 -49.46 -19.64
CA THR A 201 -64.85 -50.28 -20.83
C THR A 201 -65.99 -51.24 -20.57
N ILE A 202 -67.06 -51.15 -21.35
CA ILE A 202 -68.19 -52.06 -21.31
C ILE A 202 -68.02 -53.10 -22.43
N ASP A 203 -67.82 -54.36 -22.05
CA ASP A 203 -67.69 -55.48 -22.98
C ASP A 203 -69.01 -56.25 -23.08
N ASN A 204 -69.50 -56.46 -24.29
CA ASN A 204 -70.60 -57.37 -24.55
C ASN A 204 -70.06 -58.81 -24.63
N THR A 205 -70.02 -59.48 -23.49
CA THR A 205 -69.53 -60.86 -23.34
C THR A 205 -70.55 -61.91 -23.78
N GLY A 206 -71.77 -61.47 -24.12
CA GLY A 206 -72.85 -62.33 -24.59
C GLY A 206 -72.77 -62.66 -26.08
N THR A 207 -73.73 -63.46 -26.53
CA THR A 207 -73.83 -63.92 -27.93
C THR A 207 -74.82 -63.11 -28.78
N ILE A 208 -75.34 -61.99 -28.26
CA ILE A 208 -76.38 -61.15 -28.90
C ILE A 208 -75.94 -59.71 -28.90
N ASP A 209 -76.29 -58.97 -29.95
CA ASP A 209 -76.01 -57.54 -30.06
C ASP A 209 -76.86 -56.72 -29.07
N LEU A 210 -76.23 -55.79 -28.37
CA LEU A 210 -76.92 -54.77 -27.57
C LEU A 210 -77.39 -53.66 -28.51
N THR A 211 -78.68 -53.35 -28.51
CA THR A 211 -79.25 -52.22 -29.26
C THR A 211 -79.01 -50.89 -28.57
N THR A 212 -78.97 -50.89 -27.24
CA THR A 212 -78.59 -49.73 -26.43
C THR A 212 -77.71 -50.14 -25.26
N SER A 213 -76.75 -49.29 -24.92
CA SER A 213 -75.93 -49.44 -23.72
C SER A 213 -75.57 -48.08 -23.14
N SER A 214 -75.42 -48.03 -21.83
CA SER A 214 -74.97 -46.84 -21.11
C SER A 214 -74.14 -47.19 -19.89
N VAL A 215 -73.23 -46.30 -19.51
CA VAL A 215 -72.45 -46.39 -18.27
C VAL A 215 -72.71 -45.12 -17.46
N THR A 216 -73.19 -45.28 -16.24
CA THR A 216 -73.28 -44.21 -15.24
C THR A 216 -72.09 -44.33 -14.30
N VAL A 217 -71.26 -43.29 -14.27
CA VAL A 217 -70.10 -43.16 -13.40
C VAL A 217 -70.46 -42.23 -12.25
N SER A 218 -70.22 -42.67 -11.02
CA SER A 218 -70.39 -41.90 -9.78
C SER A 218 -69.05 -41.83 -9.05
N ILE A 219 -68.69 -40.63 -8.59
CA ILE A 219 -67.52 -40.41 -7.73
C ILE A 219 -68.04 -40.07 -6.35
N THR A 220 -67.65 -40.90 -5.37
CA THR A 220 -68.05 -40.75 -3.96
C THR A 220 -66.82 -40.60 -3.08
N ARG A 221 -66.94 -39.81 -2.01
CA ARG A 221 -65.91 -39.77 -0.96
C ARG A 221 -65.92 -41.05 -0.14
N GLU A 222 -64.75 -41.61 0.15
CA GLU A 222 -64.64 -42.83 0.95
C GLU A 222 -65.03 -42.60 2.42
N SER A 223 -64.75 -41.42 2.98
CA SER A 223 -64.97 -41.12 4.40
C SER A 223 -66.44 -41.04 4.82
N ASP A 224 -67.30 -40.46 3.99
CA ASP A 224 -68.72 -40.20 4.30
C ASP A 224 -69.72 -40.78 3.29
N GLY A 225 -69.24 -41.33 2.17
CA GLY A 225 -70.06 -41.92 1.11
C GLY A 225 -70.83 -40.90 0.26
N VAL A 226 -70.55 -39.60 0.39
CA VAL A 226 -71.25 -38.55 -0.37
C VAL A 226 -70.83 -38.58 -1.84
N GLU A 227 -71.82 -38.64 -2.74
CA GLU A 227 -71.61 -38.48 -4.18
C GLU A 227 -71.30 -37.01 -4.52
N ILE A 228 -70.12 -36.78 -5.10
CA ILE A 228 -69.60 -35.45 -5.43
C ILE A 228 -69.61 -35.17 -6.94
N HIS A 229 -69.70 -36.21 -7.76
CA HIS A 229 -69.78 -36.09 -9.20
C HIS A 229 -70.48 -37.30 -9.82
N THR A 230 -71.24 -37.06 -10.89
CA THR A 230 -71.87 -38.12 -11.68
C THR A 230 -71.81 -37.78 -13.16
N ASN A 231 -71.58 -38.79 -14.00
CA ASN A 231 -71.53 -38.68 -15.45
C ASN A 231 -72.19 -39.91 -16.09
N THR A 232 -73.07 -39.72 -17.07
CA THR A 232 -73.69 -40.81 -17.81
C THR A 232 -73.26 -40.77 -19.27
N CYS A 233 -72.58 -41.82 -19.73
CA CYS A 233 -72.21 -42.03 -21.12
C CYS A 233 -73.21 -42.98 -21.80
N ASN A 234 -73.83 -42.54 -22.89
CA ASN A 234 -74.51 -43.48 -23.78
C ASN A 234 -73.49 -44.08 -24.74
N THR A 235 -73.18 -45.36 -24.58
CA THR A 235 -72.20 -46.09 -25.40
C THR A 235 -72.82 -46.68 -26.67
N GLY A 236 -74.14 -46.56 -26.86
CA GLY A 236 -74.82 -46.95 -28.11
C GLY A 236 -74.93 -48.46 -28.29
N ALA A 237 -75.05 -48.94 -29.53
CA ALA A 237 -75.12 -50.36 -29.81
C ALA A 237 -73.74 -51.02 -29.71
N ILE A 238 -73.68 -52.24 -29.16
CA ILE A 238 -72.44 -53.03 -29.03
C ILE A 238 -72.72 -54.43 -29.56
N THR A 239 -72.04 -54.81 -30.64
CA THR A 239 -72.19 -56.14 -31.22
C THR A 239 -71.56 -57.21 -30.33
N ALA A 240 -72.04 -58.46 -30.42
CA ALA A 240 -71.55 -59.57 -29.61
C ALA A 240 -70.03 -59.73 -29.70
N GLY A 241 -69.35 -59.84 -28.55
CA GLY A 241 -67.89 -59.96 -28.45
C GLY A 241 -67.10 -58.65 -28.62
N ASN A 242 -67.76 -57.51 -28.84
CA ASN A 242 -67.11 -56.19 -28.92
C ASN A 242 -67.36 -55.36 -27.66
N ASN A 243 -66.70 -54.20 -27.59
CA ASN A 243 -66.82 -53.27 -26.48
C ASN A 243 -66.96 -51.83 -26.94
N ASN A 244 -67.36 -50.97 -26.02
CA ASN A 244 -67.31 -49.52 -26.15
C ASN A 244 -66.79 -48.93 -24.84
N THR A 245 -66.38 -47.66 -24.88
CA THR A 245 -65.79 -46.96 -23.75
C THR A 245 -66.60 -45.74 -23.33
N CYS A 246 -66.75 -45.55 -22.02
CA CYS A 246 -67.19 -44.30 -21.41
C CYS A 246 -65.97 -43.56 -20.86
N VAL A 247 -65.68 -42.40 -21.43
CA VAL A 247 -64.57 -41.53 -21.02
C VAL A 247 -65.08 -40.28 -20.35
N GLY A 248 -64.41 -39.85 -19.30
CA GLY A 248 -64.71 -38.62 -18.61
C GLY A 248 -63.57 -38.19 -17.70
N SER A 249 -63.75 -37.04 -17.07
CA SER A 249 -62.79 -36.49 -16.14
C SER A 249 -63.49 -35.73 -15.04
N TYR A 250 -62.88 -35.72 -13.86
CA TYR A 250 -63.31 -34.93 -12.71
C TYR A 250 -62.14 -34.08 -12.21
N THR A 251 -62.38 -32.79 -12.00
CA THR A 251 -61.40 -31.89 -11.39
C THR A 251 -61.68 -31.79 -9.91
N THR A 252 -60.70 -32.14 -9.08
CA THR A 252 -60.80 -32.04 -7.62
C THR A 252 -61.01 -30.59 -7.19
N THR A 253 -61.73 -30.40 -6.10
CA THR A 253 -62.14 -29.11 -5.55
C THR A 253 -61.60 -28.93 -4.13
N GLY A 254 -61.58 -27.70 -3.63
CA GLY A 254 -61.05 -27.40 -2.29
C GLY A 254 -61.80 -28.14 -1.17
N THR A 255 -63.06 -28.51 -1.37
CA THR A 255 -63.83 -29.36 -0.45
C THR A 255 -63.39 -30.82 -0.46
N ASP A 256 -62.67 -31.29 -1.47
CA ASP A 256 -62.11 -32.65 -1.56
C ASP A 256 -60.75 -32.77 -0.84
N ASP A 257 -60.09 -31.64 -0.58
CA ASP A 257 -58.71 -31.52 -0.11
C ASP A 257 -58.64 -30.95 1.31
N ALA A 258 -59.23 -29.77 1.54
CA ALA A 258 -58.93 -28.92 2.72
C ALA A 258 -59.57 -29.38 4.04
N ASP A 259 -60.66 -30.16 4.01
CA ASP A 259 -61.38 -30.58 5.23
C ASP A 259 -61.48 -32.11 5.41
N LEU A 260 -61.06 -32.92 4.43
CA LEU A 260 -61.35 -34.36 4.47
C LEU A 260 -60.20 -35.31 4.12
N GLY A 261 -59.12 -34.88 3.45
CA GLY A 261 -57.95 -35.74 3.15
C GLY A 261 -58.32 -37.17 2.72
N THR A 262 -59.43 -37.32 1.98
CA THR A 262 -60.14 -38.59 1.87
C THR A 262 -59.94 -39.17 0.50
N ASN A 263 -59.79 -40.49 0.42
CA ASN A 263 -59.78 -41.15 -0.87
C ASN A 263 -61.14 -40.98 -1.56
N LEU A 264 -61.13 -41.03 -2.89
CA LEU A 264 -62.34 -41.04 -3.70
C LEU A 264 -62.53 -42.45 -4.28
N ILE A 265 -63.78 -42.86 -4.44
CA ILE A 265 -64.14 -44.10 -5.12
C ILE A 265 -64.83 -43.72 -6.43
N ILE A 266 -64.27 -44.16 -7.56
CA ILE A 266 -64.90 -44.00 -8.87
C ILE A 266 -65.64 -45.29 -9.19
N SER A 267 -66.96 -45.25 -9.15
CA SER A 267 -67.83 -46.41 -9.40
C SER A 267 -68.52 -46.27 -10.75
N GLY A 268 -68.44 -47.31 -11.58
CA GLY A 268 -69.20 -47.43 -12.82
C GLY A 268 -70.33 -48.43 -12.69
N SER A 269 -71.49 -48.09 -13.24
CA SER A 269 -72.65 -48.97 -13.39
C SER A 269 -73.10 -48.97 -14.84
N ALA A 270 -72.91 -50.11 -15.51
CA ALA A 270 -73.23 -50.31 -16.91
C ALA A 270 -74.58 -51.01 -17.07
N THR A 271 -75.37 -50.57 -18.04
CA THR A 271 -76.60 -51.21 -18.50
C THR A 271 -76.48 -51.49 -20.00
N GLY A 272 -76.86 -52.71 -20.41
CA GLY A 272 -76.95 -53.11 -21.82
C GLY A 272 -78.30 -53.74 -22.10
N SER A 273 -78.93 -53.44 -23.23
CA SER A 273 -80.20 -54.02 -23.65
C SER A 273 -80.19 -54.41 -25.12
N ASP A 274 -80.82 -55.53 -25.46
CA ASP A 274 -81.12 -55.94 -26.82
C ASP A 274 -82.48 -55.40 -27.33
N GLY A 275 -83.21 -54.66 -26.49
CA GLY A 275 -84.55 -54.12 -26.76
C GLY A 275 -85.69 -54.90 -26.08
N THR A 276 -85.41 -56.10 -25.56
CA THR A 276 -86.36 -56.93 -24.80
C THR A 276 -85.87 -57.25 -23.39
N ASP A 277 -84.60 -57.62 -23.26
CA ASP A 277 -83.94 -57.97 -22.01
C ASP A 277 -82.84 -56.95 -21.67
N THR A 278 -82.43 -56.93 -20.40
CA THR A 278 -81.38 -56.02 -19.89
C THR A 278 -80.34 -56.77 -19.06
N ALA A 279 -79.10 -56.30 -19.14
CA ALA A 279 -77.96 -56.78 -18.38
C ALA A 279 -77.31 -55.60 -17.64
N THR A 280 -76.80 -55.87 -16.44
CA THR A 280 -76.09 -54.88 -15.63
C THR A 280 -74.74 -55.41 -15.16
N ALA A 281 -73.72 -54.56 -15.16
CA ALA A 281 -72.43 -54.83 -14.55
C ALA A 281 -71.93 -53.59 -13.83
N SER A 282 -71.16 -53.77 -12.76
CA SER A 282 -70.56 -52.67 -12.02
C SER A 282 -69.12 -53.00 -11.69
N ASP A 283 -68.28 -51.97 -11.68
CA ASP A 283 -66.88 -52.06 -11.28
C ASP A 283 -66.44 -50.73 -10.67
N ASN A 284 -65.39 -50.72 -9.87
CA ASN A 284 -64.88 -49.49 -9.25
C ASN A 284 -63.36 -49.46 -9.15
N SER A 285 -62.83 -48.26 -8.91
CA SER A 285 -61.41 -48.01 -8.68
C SER A 285 -61.23 -47.00 -7.55
N LEU A 286 -60.10 -47.08 -6.86
CA LEU A 286 -59.74 -46.16 -5.79
C LEU A 286 -58.89 -45.00 -6.32
N VAL A 287 -59.14 -43.81 -5.79
CA VAL A 287 -58.28 -42.64 -5.99
C VAL A 287 -57.76 -42.18 -4.64
N THR A 288 -56.51 -42.47 -4.35
CA THR A 288 -55.92 -42.25 -3.02
C THR A 288 -55.41 -40.82 -2.86
N PHE A 289 -55.76 -40.18 -1.74
CA PHE A 289 -55.20 -38.87 -1.39
C PHE A 289 -53.78 -39.04 -0.84
N THR A 290 -52.83 -38.26 -1.35
CA THR A 290 -51.44 -38.27 -0.88
C THR A 290 -51.18 -37.09 0.04
N GLU A 291 -50.96 -37.37 1.32
CA GLU A 291 -50.66 -36.36 2.34
C GLU A 291 -49.22 -35.84 2.22
N LEU A 292 -49.06 -34.53 2.14
CA LEU A 292 -47.79 -33.81 1.99
C LEU A 292 -47.74 -32.65 3.00
N PRO A 293 -47.46 -32.93 4.29
CA PRO A 293 -47.33 -31.88 5.29
C PRO A 293 -46.08 -31.05 5.03
N ALA A 294 -46.24 -29.73 4.88
CA ALA A 294 -45.12 -28.81 4.66
C ALA A 294 -45.36 -27.50 5.42
N LEU A 295 -44.30 -27.02 6.06
CA LEU A 295 -44.28 -25.76 6.78
C LEU A 295 -43.26 -24.84 6.10
N THR A 296 -43.60 -23.57 5.99
CA THR A 296 -42.69 -22.52 5.50
C THR A 296 -42.56 -21.44 6.57
N LEU A 297 -41.35 -20.98 6.83
CA LEU A 297 -41.09 -19.76 7.61
C LEU A 297 -40.92 -18.59 6.62
N ASN A 298 -41.84 -17.63 6.65
CA ASN A 298 -41.78 -16.44 5.81
C ASN A 298 -40.85 -15.39 6.41
N ASP A 299 -40.99 -15.12 7.70
CA ASP A 299 -40.22 -14.12 8.41
C ASP A 299 -40.12 -14.42 9.91
N ILE A 300 -39.06 -13.91 10.54
CA ILE A 300 -38.84 -13.93 11.98
C ILE A 300 -38.39 -12.55 12.43
N THR A 301 -39.16 -11.95 13.33
CA THR A 301 -38.89 -10.60 13.85
C THR A 301 -38.73 -10.61 15.36
N VAL A 302 -38.08 -9.59 15.92
CA VAL A 302 -37.91 -9.43 17.36
C VAL A 302 -38.33 -8.03 17.79
N THR A 303 -39.08 -7.95 18.89
CA THR A 303 -39.47 -6.68 19.50
C THR A 303 -39.13 -6.67 21.00
N PRO A 304 -38.42 -5.66 21.51
CA PRO A 304 -37.73 -4.60 20.76
C PRO A 304 -36.52 -5.15 19.97
N THR A 305 -36.06 -4.42 18.95
CA THR A 305 -34.87 -4.79 18.14
C THR A 305 -33.54 -4.57 18.88
N SER A 306 -33.58 -3.78 19.94
CA SER A 306 -32.45 -3.58 20.83
C SER A 306 -32.89 -3.49 22.28
N LYS A 307 -31.97 -3.80 23.21
CA LYS A 307 -32.25 -3.76 24.65
C LYS A 307 -30.98 -3.53 25.47
N THR A 308 -30.89 -2.39 26.15
CA THR A 308 -29.70 -1.97 26.94
C THR A 308 -29.74 -2.39 28.41
N SER A 309 -30.76 -3.14 28.82
CA SER A 309 -30.94 -3.64 30.19
C SER A 309 -31.62 -5.02 30.18
N GLU A 310 -31.56 -5.72 31.30
CA GLU A 310 -32.20 -7.04 31.44
C GLU A 310 -33.70 -7.02 31.11
N GLY A 311 -34.23 -8.15 30.64
CA GLY A 311 -35.67 -8.35 30.47
C GLY A 311 -36.07 -9.01 29.16
N PHE A 312 -37.38 -9.18 28.96
CA PHE A 312 -37.91 -9.91 27.81
C PHE A 312 -37.73 -9.21 26.46
N VAL A 313 -37.45 -10.01 25.44
CA VAL A 313 -37.64 -9.74 24.02
C VAL A 313 -38.61 -10.77 23.47
N THR A 314 -39.48 -10.35 22.55
CA THR A 314 -40.49 -11.23 21.94
C THR A 314 -40.10 -11.50 20.49
N TYR A 315 -39.87 -12.77 20.17
CA TYR A 315 -39.74 -13.27 18.80
C TYR A 315 -41.12 -13.55 18.23
N THR A 316 -41.35 -13.12 16.99
CA THR A 316 -42.60 -13.36 16.25
C THR A 316 -42.27 -14.09 14.96
N TYR A 317 -43.01 -15.16 14.66
CA TYR A 317 -42.80 -16.04 13.53
C TYR A 317 -44.01 -15.97 12.59
N ASP A 318 -43.77 -15.60 11.33
CA ASP A 318 -44.76 -15.74 10.28
C ASP A 318 -44.58 -17.09 9.58
N LEU A 319 -45.41 -18.05 9.96
CA LEU A 319 -45.39 -19.42 9.49
C LEU A 319 -46.57 -19.66 8.54
N THR A 320 -46.31 -20.23 7.37
CA THR A 320 -47.34 -20.66 6.42
C THR A 320 -47.37 -22.18 6.31
N ASN A 321 -48.57 -22.76 6.41
CA ASN A 321 -48.78 -24.15 6.02
C ASN A 321 -48.79 -24.23 4.49
N SER A 322 -47.66 -24.64 3.92
CA SER A 322 -47.45 -24.81 2.47
C SER A 322 -47.76 -26.22 1.98
N GLY A 323 -48.15 -27.12 2.90
CA GLY A 323 -48.60 -28.47 2.58
C GLY A 323 -50.07 -28.52 2.17
N ASN A 324 -50.59 -29.73 2.02
CA ASN A 324 -52.00 -30.00 1.70
C ASN A 324 -52.81 -30.55 2.87
N VAL A 325 -52.23 -30.57 4.08
CA VAL A 325 -52.90 -31.03 5.30
C VAL A 325 -52.74 -30.03 6.44
N PRO A 326 -53.71 -29.87 7.35
CA PRO A 326 -53.62 -28.94 8.48
C PRO A 326 -52.51 -29.34 9.46
N LEU A 327 -51.76 -28.35 9.97
CA LEU A 327 -50.63 -28.57 10.90
C LEU A 327 -50.99 -28.14 12.32
N SER A 328 -50.44 -28.80 13.33
CA SER A 328 -50.63 -28.45 14.75
C SER A 328 -49.34 -28.69 15.56
N ASN A 329 -49.37 -28.52 16.89
CA ASN A 329 -48.24 -28.82 17.78
C ASN A 329 -46.89 -28.20 17.35
N PHE A 330 -46.86 -26.87 17.24
CA PHE A 330 -45.63 -26.15 16.89
C PHE A 330 -44.59 -26.27 18.01
N THR A 331 -43.41 -26.77 17.65
CA THR A 331 -42.23 -26.81 18.51
C THR A 331 -41.20 -25.82 17.98
N ILE A 332 -40.79 -24.89 18.82
CA ILE A 332 -39.74 -23.91 18.50
C ILE A 332 -38.57 -24.19 19.44
N THR A 333 -37.38 -24.29 18.86
CA THR A 333 -36.12 -24.50 19.59
C THR A 333 -35.07 -23.52 19.09
N ASP A 334 -34.09 -23.20 19.94
CA ASP A 334 -32.91 -22.44 19.55
C ASP A 334 -31.71 -23.39 19.39
N THR A 335 -31.10 -23.40 18.21
CA THR A 335 -29.95 -24.27 17.91
C THR A 335 -28.62 -23.75 18.46
N GLY A 336 -28.56 -22.47 18.86
CA GLY A 336 -27.45 -21.85 19.59
C GLY A 336 -27.49 -22.05 21.11
N GLY A 337 -28.57 -22.65 21.63
CA GLY A 337 -28.74 -22.96 23.05
C GLY A 337 -29.46 -21.87 23.86
N LEU A 338 -30.10 -20.87 23.23
CA LEU A 338 -30.92 -19.91 23.96
C LEU A 338 -32.13 -20.60 24.61
N ALA A 339 -32.36 -20.31 25.88
CA ALA A 339 -33.52 -20.82 26.61
C ALA A 339 -34.77 -19.98 26.30
N ILE A 340 -35.36 -20.21 25.12
CA ILE A 340 -36.64 -19.60 24.75
C ILE A 340 -37.80 -20.16 25.60
N THR A 341 -38.73 -19.30 25.96
CA THR A 341 -39.85 -19.57 26.86
C THR A 341 -41.15 -18.98 26.29
N SER A 342 -42.29 -19.26 26.92
CA SER A 342 -43.59 -18.67 26.56
C SER A 342 -43.95 -18.81 25.06
N ILE A 343 -43.76 -20.01 24.50
CA ILE A 343 -44.12 -20.30 23.10
C ILE A 343 -45.64 -20.31 23.00
N ASP A 344 -46.20 -19.40 22.21
CA ASP A 344 -47.63 -19.30 21.91
C ASP A 344 -47.82 -19.27 20.39
N CYS A 345 -48.17 -20.42 19.80
CA CYS A 345 -48.35 -20.59 18.36
C CYS A 345 -49.62 -21.41 18.12
N MET A 346 -50.71 -20.71 17.80
CA MET A 346 -52.06 -21.20 17.45
C MET A 346 -52.29 -22.71 17.67
N PRO A 347 -52.61 -23.14 18.90
CA PRO A 347 -52.71 -24.57 19.23
C PRO A 347 -53.92 -25.27 18.58
N SER A 348 -54.89 -24.52 18.06
CA SER A 348 -56.04 -25.04 17.32
C SER A 348 -55.72 -25.55 15.90
N GLY A 349 -54.46 -25.37 15.46
CA GLY A 349 -53.98 -25.79 14.16
C GLY A 349 -53.94 -24.67 13.11
N LEU A 350 -53.04 -24.81 12.14
CA LEU A 350 -52.81 -23.93 11.00
C LEU A 350 -53.38 -24.59 9.74
N ALA A 351 -54.47 -24.02 9.24
CA ALA A 351 -55.15 -24.51 8.05
C ALA A 351 -54.26 -24.37 6.79
N VAL A 352 -54.54 -25.21 5.79
CA VAL A 352 -53.81 -25.24 4.52
C VAL A 352 -53.81 -23.85 3.86
N GLY A 353 -52.63 -23.39 3.42
CA GLY A 353 -52.46 -22.10 2.74
C GLY A 353 -52.61 -20.86 3.63
N THR A 354 -52.84 -21.01 4.94
CA THR A 354 -52.94 -19.89 5.87
C THR A 354 -51.59 -19.58 6.53
N SER A 355 -51.39 -18.33 6.97
CA SER A 355 -50.23 -17.93 7.76
C SER A 355 -50.60 -17.48 9.16
N THR A 356 -49.68 -17.66 10.11
CA THR A 356 -49.83 -17.21 11.50
C THR A 356 -49.77 -15.69 11.63
N GLY A 357 -49.17 -14.97 10.68
CA GLY A 357 -48.90 -13.55 10.79
C GLY A 357 -48.12 -13.25 12.07
N SER A 358 -48.63 -12.35 12.90
CA SER A 358 -47.98 -12.00 14.19
C SER A 358 -48.46 -12.82 15.40
N SER A 359 -49.24 -13.89 15.18
CA SER A 359 -49.84 -14.65 16.30
C SER A 359 -48.94 -15.72 16.91
N CYS A 360 -47.94 -16.20 16.18
CA CYS A 360 -46.98 -17.18 16.70
C CYS A 360 -45.78 -16.46 17.31
N THR A 361 -45.59 -16.59 18.62
CA THR A 361 -44.58 -15.85 19.38
C THR A 361 -43.83 -16.73 20.38
N ALA A 362 -42.62 -16.30 20.74
CA ALA A 362 -41.82 -16.86 21.83
C ALA A 362 -41.03 -15.74 22.52
N GLN A 363 -40.58 -15.97 23.76
CA GLN A 363 -39.86 -14.97 24.53
C GLN A 363 -38.49 -15.44 24.99
N TYR A 364 -37.54 -14.52 25.03
CA TYR A 364 -36.23 -14.73 25.64
C TYR A 364 -35.92 -13.60 26.62
N TRP A 365 -35.28 -13.93 27.74
CA TRP A 365 -34.88 -12.96 28.77
C TRP A 365 -33.41 -12.60 28.59
N ILE A 366 -33.14 -11.35 28.23
CA ILE A 366 -31.77 -10.80 28.16
C ILE A 366 -31.19 -10.69 29.57
N THR A 367 -29.98 -11.20 29.77
CA THR A 367 -29.28 -11.30 31.06
C THR A 367 -27.97 -10.48 31.11
N ASP A 368 -27.67 -9.92 32.28
CA ASP A 368 -26.38 -9.32 32.62
C ASP A 368 -25.52 -10.34 33.43
N PRO A 369 -24.21 -10.52 33.17
CA PRO A 369 -23.39 -9.86 32.15
C PRO A 369 -23.36 -10.57 30.80
N THR A 370 -23.94 -11.77 30.67
CA THR A 370 -23.71 -12.63 29.49
C THR A 370 -24.17 -12.01 28.17
N ASP A 371 -25.39 -11.49 28.11
CA ASP A 371 -25.99 -10.99 26.87
C ASP A 371 -25.69 -9.51 26.64
N LEU A 372 -25.69 -8.71 27.72
CA LEU A 372 -25.39 -7.29 27.64
C LEU A 372 -23.91 -7.04 27.27
N ASP A 373 -22.97 -7.79 27.83
CA ASP A 373 -21.54 -7.65 27.48
C ASP A 373 -21.23 -8.21 26.09
N ALA A 374 -22.03 -9.16 25.59
CA ALA A 374 -21.86 -9.71 24.24
C ALA A 374 -22.20 -8.70 23.13
N GLY A 375 -22.94 -7.63 23.44
CA GLY A 375 -23.34 -6.58 22.49
C GLY A 375 -24.51 -6.96 21.56
N SER A 376 -24.77 -8.25 21.36
CA SER A 376 -25.97 -8.75 20.69
C SER A 376 -26.26 -10.21 21.05
N VAL A 377 -27.51 -10.63 20.83
CA VAL A 377 -27.98 -12.01 20.99
C VAL A 377 -28.71 -12.44 19.72
N THR A 378 -28.23 -13.50 19.07
CA THR A 378 -28.85 -14.08 17.88
C THR A 378 -29.64 -15.32 18.24
N HIS A 379 -30.94 -15.30 17.96
CA HIS A 379 -31.82 -16.46 18.06
C HIS A 379 -31.76 -17.25 16.76
N ASN A 380 -31.30 -18.50 16.82
CA ASN A 380 -31.22 -19.42 15.68
C ASN A 380 -32.37 -20.45 15.78
N ALA A 381 -33.56 -20.03 15.35
CA ALA A 381 -34.80 -20.79 15.44
C ALA A 381 -34.78 -22.05 14.57
N SER A 382 -35.22 -23.16 15.15
CA SER A 382 -35.64 -24.38 14.45
C SER A 382 -37.08 -24.66 14.85
N ILE A 383 -37.99 -24.56 13.88
CA ILE A 383 -39.43 -24.65 14.06
C ILE A 383 -39.93 -25.90 13.34
N GLN A 384 -40.74 -26.70 14.02
CA GLN A 384 -41.38 -27.88 13.48
C GLN A 384 -42.85 -27.86 13.87
N ALA A 385 -43.71 -28.39 13.00
CA ALA A 385 -45.10 -28.66 13.33
C ALA A 385 -45.37 -30.15 13.21
N GLU A 386 -46.55 -30.59 13.57
CA GLU A 386 -46.98 -31.98 13.44
C GLU A 386 -48.26 -32.08 12.61
N TYR A 387 -48.33 -33.17 11.86
CA TYR A 387 -49.54 -33.66 11.22
C TYR A 387 -49.84 -35.06 11.76
N SER A 388 -51.00 -35.26 12.38
CA SER A 388 -51.42 -36.55 12.98
C SER A 388 -50.36 -37.18 13.91
N GLY A 389 -49.65 -36.35 14.68
CA GLY A 389 -48.55 -36.77 15.58
C GLY A 389 -47.22 -37.08 14.88
N THR A 390 -47.14 -36.89 13.56
CA THR A 390 -45.91 -37.03 12.78
C THR A 390 -45.31 -35.64 12.53
N PRO A 391 -44.03 -35.42 12.87
CA PRO A 391 -43.38 -34.14 12.69
C PRO A 391 -43.11 -33.80 11.21
N THR A 392 -43.27 -32.53 10.84
CA THR A 392 -42.83 -31.99 9.54
C THR A 392 -41.31 -31.89 9.47
N THR A 393 -40.76 -31.64 8.28
CA THR A 393 -39.36 -31.20 8.18
C THR A 393 -39.18 -29.85 8.90
N PRO A 394 -38.20 -29.69 9.79
CA PRO A 394 -37.96 -28.41 10.47
C PRO A 394 -37.64 -27.30 9.48
N VAL A 395 -38.20 -26.11 9.72
CA VAL A 395 -37.78 -24.87 9.08
C VAL A 395 -36.92 -24.07 10.05
N SER A 396 -35.95 -23.33 9.51
CA SER A 396 -35.02 -22.56 10.33
C SER A 396 -34.92 -21.12 9.86
N GLY A 397 -34.72 -20.22 10.81
CA GLY A 397 -34.43 -18.82 10.57
C GLY A 397 -33.61 -18.25 11.72
N ASN A 398 -33.11 -17.04 11.58
CA ASN A 398 -32.47 -16.37 12.69
C ASN A 398 -32.83 -14.89 12.73
N VAL A 399 -32.78 -14.32 13.93
CA VAL A 399 -32.98 -12.90 14.18
C VAL A 399 -32.07 -12.47 15.33
N THR A 400 -31.54 -11.26 15.25
CA THR A 400 -30.63 -10.71 16.26
C THR A 400 -31.27 -9.55 16.99
N VAL A 401 -31.19 -9.57 18.32
CA VAL A 401 -31.44 -8.41 19.15
C VAL A 401 -30.12 -7.81 19.59
N TYR A 402 -29.97 -6.50 19.48
CA TYR A 402 -28.73 -5.81 19.83
C TYR A 402 -28.79 -5.30 21.26
N THR A 403 -27.84 -5.68 22.10
CA THR A 403 -27.74 -5.14 23.47
C THR A 403 -26.92 -3.84 23.50
N GLN A 404 -26.15 -3.59 22.44
CA GLN A 404 -25.55 -2.29 22.11
C GLN A 404 -26.23 -1.72 20.85
N PRO A 405 -27.20 -0.80 20.99
CA PRO A 405 -28.00 -0.30 19.86
C PRO A 405 -27.24 0.62 18.92
N LEU A 406 -26.12 1.19 19.37
CA LEU A 406 -25.22 1.98 18.56
C LEU A 406 -23.92 1.20 18.38
N ALA A 407 -23.49 0.97 17.15
CA ALA A 407 -22.26 0.23 16.86
C ALA A 407 -21.32 1.06 15.99
N LEU A 408 -20.09 1.20 16.45
CA LEU A 408 -19.05 1.95 15.76
C LEU A 408 -18.01 0.99 15.19
N VAL A 409 -17.57 1.26 13.98
CA VAL A 409 -16.50 0.53 13.28
C VAL A 409 -15.53 1.53 12.65
N PHE A 410 -14.24 1.35 12.90
CA PHE A 410 -13.19 2.06 12.16
C PHE A 410 -13.00 1.38 10.80
N THR A 411 -13.05 2.17 9.72
CA THR A 411 -12.97 1.62 8.34
C THR A 411 -11.63 1.87 7.68
N SER A 412 -11.09 3.09 7.78
CA SER A 412 -9.82 3.45 7.13
C SER A 412 -9.21 4.73 7.68
N ALA A 413 -7.89 4.85 7.49
CA ALA A 413 -7.13 6.10 7.58
C ALA A 413 -6.31 6.24 6.29
N ILE A 414 -6.40 7.41 5.64
CA ILE A 414 -5.71 7.65 4.36
C ILE A 414 -5.05 9.03 4.38
N PRO A 415 -3.75 9.16 4.05
CA PRO A 415 -2.81 8.07 3.78
C PRO A 415 -2.42 7.27 5.04
N SER A 416 -2.12 5.98 4.88
CA SER A 416 -1.54 5.13 5.93
C SER A 416 -0.68 4.02 5.27
N PRO A 417 0.63 3.93 5.56
CA PRO A 417 1.40 4.88 6.36
C PRO A 417 1.49 6.26 5.68
N TYR A 418 1.87 7.29 6.43
CA TYR A 418 2.12 8.64 5.90
C TYR A 418 3.62 8.95 5.93
N ALA A 419 4.14 9.63 4.91
CA ALA A 419 5.57 9.90 4.76
C ALA A 419 5.95 11.38 4.92
N ALA A 420 4.97 12.28 5.06
CA ALA A 420 5.16 13.72 5.15
C ALA A 420 4.04 14.39 5.95
N GLU A 421 4.24 15.65 6.33
CA GLU A 421 3.20 16.50 6.91
C GLU A 421 2.00 16.64 5.95
N GLY A 422 0.79 16.73 6.51
CA GLY A 422 -0.45 16.81 5.74
C GLY A 422 -1.64 16.16 6.45
N ASP A 423 -2.80 16.16 5.80
CA ASP A 423 -4.02 15.62 6.40
C ASP A 423 -4.14 14.11 6.22
N VAL A 424 -4.35 13.40 7.33
CA VAL A 424 -4.85 12.01 7.32
C VAL A 424 -6.34 12.04 7.57
N THR A 425 -7.12 11.44 6.66
CA THR A 425 -8.57 11.31 6.77
C THR A 425 -8.93 9.99 7.43
N PHE A 426 -9.57 10.04 8.60
CA PHE A 426 -10.18 8.90 9.27
C PHE A 426 -11.61 8.71 8.75
N THR A 427 -12.00 7.47 8.51
CA THR A 427 -13.37 7.12 8.13
C THR A 427 -13.91 6.06 9.09
N PHE A 428 -15.09 6.33 9.63
CA PHE A 428 -15.83 5.46 10.54
C PHE A 428 -17.20 5.12 9.96
N GLN A 429 -17.67 3.91 10.23
CA GLN A 429 -19.05 3.51 9.98
C GLN A 429 -19.79 3.41 11.31
N LEU A 430 -20.88 4.14 11.44
CA LEU A 430 -21.74 4.15 12.61
C LEU A 430 -23.10 3.54 12.24
N SER A 431 -23.53 2.54 13.00
CA SER A 431 -24.76 1.77 12.75
C SER A 431 -25.72 1.88 13.93
N ASN A 432 -26.99 2.11 13.63
CA ASN A 432 -28.11 2.20 14.56
C ASN A 432 -29.01 0.98 14.41
N TYR A 433 -29.09 0.20 15.48
CA TYR A 433 -29.92 -0.99 15.61
C TYR A 433 -31.14 -0.80 16.52
N SER A 434 -31.37 0.44 16.96
CA SER A 434 -32.45 0.75 17.90
C SER A 434 -33.86 0.67 17.31
N GLY A 435 -33.96 0.66 15.97
CA GLY A 435 -35.24 0.62 15.24
C GLY A 435 -35.93 1.98 15.11
N THR A 436 -35.35 3.06 15.66
CA THR A 436 -35.82 4.44 15.43
C THR A 436 -34.63 5.35 15.09
N ASP A 437 -34.88 6.38 14.29
CA ASP A 437 -33.86 7.34 13.89
C ASP A 437 -33.22 8.03 15.11
N MET A 438 -31.90 8.18 15.09
CA MET A 438 -31.15 8.89 16.13
C MET A 438 -30.65 10.24 15.63
N ASP A 439 -30.62 11.22 16.52
CA ASP A 439 -30.11 12.56 16.27
C ASP A 439 -28.70 12.75 16.84
N ASN A 440 -28.04 13.81 16.38
CA ASN A 440 -26.73 14.30 16.84
C ASN A 440 -25.64 13.21 17.02
N PRO A 441 -25.39 12.34 16.02
CA PRO A 441 -24.30 11.38 16.09
C PRO A 441 -22.94 12.09 16.09
N VAL A 442 -22.14 11.77 17.10
CA VAL A 442 -20.75 12.24 17.24
C VAL A 442 -19.82 11.07 17.53
N ILE A 443 -18.55 11.20 17.13
CA ILE A 443 -17.48 10.23 17.42
C ILE A 443 -16.39 10.95 18.19
N ASP A 444 -16.10 10.48 19.39
CA ASP A 444 -15.06 10.99 20.26
C ASP A 444 -13.88 10.02 20.29
N PHE A 445 -12.67 10.55 20.11
CA PHE A 445 -11.43 9.77 20.22
C PHE A 445 -10.27 10.61 20.74
N ASP A 446 -9.37 9.94 21.44
CA ASP A 446 -8.11 10.52 21.91
C ASP A 446 -7.01 10.23 20.89
N LEU A 447 -6.12 11.20 20.70
CA LEU A 447 -4.94 11.11 19.85
C LEU A 447 -3.68 11.22 20.71
N ALA A 448 -2.75 10.30 20.50
CA ALA A 448 -1.42 10.36 21.09
C ALA A 448 -0.37 10.02 20.04
N ARG A 449 0.86 10.46 20.27
CA ARG A 449 2.00 10.02 19.47
C ARG A 449 2.44 8.62 19.88
N LEU A 450 3.04 7.87 18.96
CA LEU A 450 3.44 6.48 19.22
C LEU A 450 4.58 6.38 20.24
N ASP A 451 5.42 7.41 20.34
CA ASP A 451 6.46 7.56 21.38
C ASP A 451 5.91 7.90 22.78
N GLY A 452 4.58 8.10 22.91
CA GLY A 452 3.89 8.41 24.16
C GLY A 452 3.79 9.91 24.48
N THR A 453 4.34 10.80 23.64
CA THR A 453 4.14 12.24 23.78
C THR A 453 2.75 12.68 23.30
N SER A 454 2.33 13.88 23.70
CA SER A 454 0.98 14.37 23.39
C SER A 454 0.87 14.85 21.94
N ALA A 455 -0.09 14.30 21.20
CA ALA A 455 -0.53 14.85 19.93
C ALA A 455 -1.34 16.14 20.16
N SER A 456 -1.43 17.01 19.16
CA SER A 456 -2.25 18.23 19.23
C SER A 456 -3.22 18.29 18.03
N PRO A 457 -4.54 18.42 18.27
CA PRO A 457 -5.22 18.27 19.56
C PRO A 457 -5.09 16.84 20.13
N ALA A 458 -5.13 16.71 21.46
CA ALA A 458 -5.00 15.41 22.15
C ALA A 458 -6.32 14.60 22.17
N SER A 459 -7.45 15.25 21.88
CA SER A 459 -8.75 14.61 21.70
C SER A 459 -9.53 15.35 20.63
N THR A 460 -10.39 14.63 19.91
CA THR A 460 -11.18 15.17 18.80
C THR A 460 -12.60 14.61 18.86
N THR A 461 -13.58 15.48 18.60
CA THR A 461 -14.98 15.12 18.40
C THR A 461 -15.35 15.34 16.95
N LEU A 462 -15.74 14.28 16.26
CA LEU A 462 -16.23 14.31 14.90
C LEU A 462 -17.76 14.34 14.89
N THR A 463 -18.36 15.37 14.30
CA THR A 463 -19.81 15.43 14.09
C THR A 463 -20.19 14.73 12.79
N CYS A 464 -21.14 13.81 12.86
CA CYS A 464 -21.69 13.11 11.71
C CYS A 464 -22.97 13.80 11.21
N SER A 465 -23.42 13.50 9.98
CA SER A 465 -24.71 14.00 9.49
C SER A 465 -25.91 13.40 10.25
N THR A 466 -27.01 14.14 10.32
CA THR A 466 -28.26 13.74 10.97
C THR A 466 -29.42 13.63 9.98
N PRO A 467 -30.43 12.77 10.24
CA PRO A 467 -30.49 11.78 11.30
C PRO A 467 -29.75 10.47 10.93
N LEU A 468 -29.38 9.67 11.93
CA LEU A 468 -28.87 8.32 11.78
C LEU A 468 -30.04 7.33 11.77
N ALA A 469 -30.51 6.97 10.58
CA ALA A 469 -31.60 6.01 10.41
C ALA A 469 -31.14 4.54 10.61
N ILE A 470 -30.19 4.07 9.79
CA ILE A 470 -29.64 2.70 9.90
C ILE A 470 -28.12 2.75 9.97
N THR A 471 -27.47 3.30 8.94
CA THR A 471 -26.00 3.42 8.91
C THR A 471 -25.58 4.75 8.33
N ILE A 472 -24.48 5.29 8.82
CA ILE A 472 -23.85 6.50 8.31
C ILE A 472 -22.34 6.32 8.25
N THR A 473 -21.71 7.01 7.30
CA THR A 473 -20.25 7.14 7.25
C THR A 473 -19.86 8.51 7.78
N CYS A 474 -18.95 8.54 8.75
CA CYS A 474 -18.41 9.76 9.31
C CYS A 474 -16.93 9.85 8.95
N SER A 475 -16.49 10.99 8.41
CA SER A 475 -15.08 11.23 8.09
C SER A 475 -14.57 12.50 8.76
N GLY A 476 -13.34 12.43 9.29
CA GLY A 476 -12.65 13.56 9.91
C GLY A 476 -11.19 13.59 9.47
N THR A 477 -10.57 14.77 9.50
CA THR A 477 -9.15 14.92 9.16
C THR A 477 -8.32 15.25 10.40
N TYR A 478 -7.08 14.75 10.42
CA TYR A 478 -6.05 15.16 11.37
C TYR A 478 -4.81 15.62 10.61
N ALA A 479 -4.36 16.83 10.91
CA ALA A 479 -3.17 17.41 10.31
C ALA A 479 -1.92 16.83 11.00
N ILE A 480 -1.20 15.96 10.29
CA ILE A 480 0.08 15.41 10.70
C ILE A 480 1.12 16.53 10.78
N THR A 481 1.80 16.59 11.92
CA THR A 481 2.89 17.51 12.22
C THR A 481 4.25 16.81 12.19
N GLN A 482 5.34 17.56 12.07
CA GLN A 482 6.68 17.00 12.19
C GLN A 482 6.88 16.18 13.48
N GLY A 483 6.30 16.61 14.60
CA GLY A 483 6.39 15.85 15.84
C GLY A 483 5.74 14.46 15.75
N ASP A 484 4.72 14.29 14.92
CA ASP A 484 4.04 12.99 14.72
C ASP A 484 4.91 12.04 13.87
N LEU A 485 5.58 12.56 12.84
CA LEU A 485 6.59 11.84 12.06
C LEU A 485 7.76 11.41 12.95
N ASP A 486 8.29 12.33 13.76
CA ASP A 486 9.43 12.07 14.66
C ASP A 486 9.12 11.02 15.74
N ALA A 487 7.84 10.86 16.08
CA ALA A 487 7.37 9.85 17.02
C ALA A 487 7.06 8.49 16.35
N GLY A 488 7.22 8.37 15.04
CA GLY A 488 6.97 7.17 14.26
C GLY A 488 5.51 6.85 13.97
N GLY A 489 4.59 7.76 14.30
CA GLY A 489 3.16 7.50 14.14
C GLY A 489 2.26 8.20 15.14
N ILE A 490 0.96 8.09 14.90
CA ILE A 490 -0.11 8.45 15.84
C ILE A 490 -0.93 7.23 16.21
N ILE A 491 -1.56 7.26 17.39
CA ILE A 491 -2.48 6.23 17.87
C ILE A 491 -3.81 6.87 18.28
N LEU A 492 -4.91 6.28 17.81
CA LEU A 492 -6.27 6.59 18.22
C LEU A 492 -6.63 5.69 19.40
N ARG A 493 -7.16 6.28 20.47
CA ARG A 493 -7.57 5.58 21.69
C ARG A 493 -8.96 5.98 22.14
N ASN A 494 -9.57 5.13 22.97
CA ASN A 494 -10.86 5.39 23.62
C ASN A 494 -11.97 5.78 22.63
N THR A 495 -11.88 5.32 21.39
CA THR A 495 -12.77 5.77 20.33
C THR A 495 -14.17 5.23 20.54
N THR A 496 -15.12 6.13 20.73
CA THR A 496 -16.54 5.83 20.96
C THR A 496 -17.41 6.74 20.12
N ALA A 497 -18.66 6.34 19.89
CA ALA A 497 -19.67 7.19 19.30
C ALA A 497 -20.82 7.39 20.28
N SER A 498 -21.47 8.54 20.19
CA SER A 498 -22.74 8.78 20.89
C SER A 498 -23.76 9.40 19.96
N ALA A 499 -25.04 9.10 20.20
CA ALA A 499 -26.16 9.66 19.48
C ALA A 499 -27.39 9.72 20.41
N THR A 500 -28.34 10.60 20.12
CA THR A 500 -29.53 10.80 20.96
C THR A 500 -30.78 10.20 20.33
N GLN A 501 -31.53 9.42 21.10
CA GLN A 501 -32.86 8.92 20.74
C GLN A 501 -33.89 9.60 21.68
N GLY A 502 -34.55 10.65 21.20
CA GLY A 502 -35.41 11.48 22.05
C GLY A 502 -34.62 12.17 23.16
N ALA A 503 -34.85 11.78 24.42
CA ALA A 503 -34.12 12.30 25.58
C ALA A 503 -32.96 11.40 26.04
N GLU A 504 -32.85 10.18 25.51
CA GLU A 504 -31.81 9.23 25.88
C GLU A 504 -30.57 9.41 25.00
N THR A 505 -29.38 9.33 25.60
CA THR A 505 -28.11 9.30 24.86
C THR A 505 -27.58 7.87 24.89
N LEU A 506 -27.36 7.32 23.70
CA LEU A 506 -26.82 5.98 23.51
C LEU A 506 -25.36 6.09 23.10
N VAL A 507 -24.54 5.20 23.64
CA VAL A 507 -23.09 5.15 23.41
C VAL A 507 -22.75 3.83 22.74
N SER A 508 -21.82 3.85 21.79
CA SER A 508 -21.37 2.65 21.10
C SER A 508 -20.40 1.82 21.93
N ASN A 509 -20.00 0.68 21.38
CA ASN A 509 -18.77 0.01 21.78
C ASN A 509 -17.56 0.97 21.72
N THR A 510 -16.61 0.78 22.62
CA THR A 510 -15.27 1.36 22.51
C THR A 510 -14.44 0.53 21.54
N LEU A 511 -13.87 1.17 20.52
CA LEU A 511 -12.96 0.49 19.60
C LEU A 511 -11.62 0.19 20.28
N ALA A 512 -10.96 -0.86 19.81
CA ALA A 512 -9.57 -1.10 20.13
C ALA A 512 -8.68 0.02 19.57
N ASP A 513 -7.56 0.27 20.25
CA ASP A 513 -6.57 1.25 19.82
C ASP A 513 -6.13 0.98 18.37
N PHE A 514 -6.06 2.04 17.57
CA PHE A 514 -5.66 1.97 16.16
C PHE A 514 -4.42 2.82 15.92
N THR A 515 -3.35 2.22 15.40
CA THR A 515 -2.08 2.92 15.14
C THR A 515 -1.92 3.22 13.66
N ILE A 516 -1.52 4.45 13.36
CA ILE A 516 -1.16 4.91 12.02
C ILE A 516 0.32 5.23 12.05
N TYR A 517 1.10 4.35 11.43
CA TYR A 517 2.54 4.47 11.38
C TYR A 517 2.97 5.58 10.41
N ALA A 518 4.02 6.29 10.78
CA ALA A 518 4.81 7.07 9.86
C ALA A 518 5.69 6.12 9.03
N ASP A 519 5.85 6.42 7.74
CA ASP A 519 6.85 5.78 6.90
C ASP A 519 8.17 6.54 7.07
N GLU A 520 8.99 6.12 8.03
CA GLU A 520 10.25 6.79 8.36
C GLU A 520 11.31 6.50 7.27
N GLU A 521 11.68 7.54 6.52
CA GLU A 521 12.74 7.50 5.52
C GLU A 521 13.97 8.21 6.09
N ILE A 522 15.04 7.44 6.33
CA ILE A 522 16.28 7.93 6.93
C ILE A 522 17.36 8.05 5.86
N GLU A 523 17.73 9.28 5.52
CA GLU A 523 18.77 9.60 4.55
C GLU A 523 19.64 10.79 5.03
N PHE A 524 20.94 10.72 4.78
CA PHE A 524 21.91 11.74 5.20
C PHE A 524 22.97 11.98 4.14
N TYR A 525 23.35 13.24 3.95
CA TYR A 525 24.48 13.64 3.10
C TYR A 525 25.53 14.44 3.88
N VAL A 526 26.72 14.59 3.28
CA VAL A 526 27.85 15.33 3.88
C VAL A 526 28.26 16.48 2.99
N SER A 527 27.84 17.72 3.27
CA SER A 527 28.33 18.86 2.49
C SER A 527 29.69 19.34 2.99
N THR A 528 30.57 19.73 2.06
CA THR A 528 31.90 20.27 2.34
C THR A 528 32.02 21.71 1.88
N ALA A 529 32.74 22.53 2.65
CA ALA A 529 33.14 23.87 2.27
C ALA A 529 34.63 24.08 2.52
N LEU A 530 35.32 24.76 1.61
CA LEU A 530 36.75 25.04 1.69
C LEU A 530 37.02 26.52 2.00
N LYS A 531 38.02 26.77 2.85
CA LYS A 531 38.54 28.11 3.11
C LYS A 531 40.07 28.14 3.01
N ALA A 532 40.62 29.25 2.54
CA ALA A 532 42.05 29.58 2.63
C ALA A 532 42.23 30.76 3.60
N ASP A 533 42.98 30.55 4.68
CA ASP A 533 43.17 31.52 5.78
C ASP A 533 41.85 32.20 6.22
N GLY A 534 40.78 31.40 6.36
CA GLY A 534 39.45 31.85 6.78
C GLY A 534 38.57 32.45 5.68
N VAL A 535 39.05 32.61 4.44
CA VAL A 535 38.28 33.11 3.30
C VAL A 535 37.69 31.94 2.49
N PRO A 536 36.37 31.89 2.23
CA PRO A 536 35.77 30.85 1.40
C PRO A 536 36.35 30.80 -0.01
N ILE A 537 36.67 29.60 -0.47
CA ILE A 537 37.15 29.32 -1.83
C ILE A 537 36.41 28.11 -2.40
N SER A 538 36.34 28.03 -3.72
CA SER A 538 35.74 26.91 -4.46
C SER A 538 36.80 25.93 -4.95
N SER A 539 36.40 24.70 -5.27
CA SER A 539 37.28 23.75 -5.94
C SER A 539 37.77 24.33 -7.27
N GLY A 540 39.08 24.29 -7.49
CA GLY A 540 39.75 24.84 -8.67
C GLY A 540 40.20 26.31 -8.54
N ASP A 541 39.89 26.99 -7.42
CA ASP A 541 40.41 28.33 -7.17
C ASP A 541 41.93 28.33 -6.94
N THR A 542 42.59 29.39 -7.37
CA THR A 542 44.03 29.59 -7.15
C THR A 542 44.29 30.29 -5.83
N VAL A 543 45.19 29.72 -5.02
CA VAL A 543 45.49 30.22 -3.67
C VAL A 543 46.90 30.83 -3.64
N SER A 544 47.09 31.88 -2.83
CA SER A 544 48.37 32.60 -2.73
C SER A 544 49.47 31.72 -2.13
N ILE A 545 50.73 31.92 -2.55
CA ILE A 545 51.91 31.25 -1.94
C ILE A 545 52.13 31.67 -0.47
N THR A 546 51.49 32.76 -0.03
CA THR A 546 51.53 33.22 1.37
C THR A 546 50.47 32.55 2.23
N THR A 547 49.59 31.72 1.65
CA THR A 547 48.54 31.06 2.40
C THR A 547 49.12 30.04 3.36
N SER A 548 48.74 30.17 4.62
CA SER A 548 49.31 29.34 5.69
C SER A 548 48.48 28.09 5.97
N THR A 549 47.17 28.19 5.77
CA THR A 549 46.21 27.16 6.16
C THR A 549 45.08 26.97 5.15
N LEU A 550 44.74 25.70 4.90
CA LEU A 550 43.50 25.29 4.23
C LEU A 550 42.56 24.69 5.28
N GLU A 551 41.32 25.18 5.34
CA GLU A 551 40.30 24.68 6.28
C GLU A 551 39.15 24.02 5.52
N TYR A 552 38.93 22.72 5.79
CA TYR A 552 37.77 21.97 5.33
C TYR A 552 36.71 21.99 6.42
N THR A 553 35.50 22.40 6.06
CA THR A 553 34.34 22.37 6.93
C THR A 553 33.36 21.33 6.40
N TYR A 554 33.00 20.37 7.24
CA TYR A 554 32.02 19.34 6.94
C TYR A 554 30.73 19.59 7.71
N SER A 555 29.60 19.49 7.01
CA SER A 555 28.25 19.60 7.57
C SER A 555 27.51 18.30 7.37
N LEU A 556 26.63 17.97 8.32
CA LEU A 556 25.65 16.91 8.15
C LEU A 556 24.37 17.52 7.58
N ASP A 557 23.90 16.98 6.45
CA ASP A 557 22.66 17.38 5.81
C ASP A 557 21.60 16.31 6.09
N ASN A 558 20.55 16.69 6.82
CA ASN A 558 19.45 15.80 7.12
C ASN A 558 18.50 15.74 5.92
N GLN A 559 18.52 14.62 5.19
CA GLN A 559 17.61 14.35 4.07
C GLN A 559 16.47 13.41 4.46
N SER A 560 16.44 13.01 5.73
CA SER A 560 15.39 12.19 6.29
C SER A 560 14.09 12.99 6.37
N ASN A 561 12.96 12.29 6.40
CA ASN A 561 11.66 12.92 6.69
C ASN A 561 11.39 13.11 8.20
N ILE A 562 12.33 12.68 9.05
CA ILE A 562 12.32 12.87 10.50
C ILE A 562 13.40 13.86 10.96
N SER A 563 13.14 14.54 12.08
CA SER A 563 14.12 15.37 12.76
C SER A 563 15.17 14.52 13.48
N ILE A 564 16.43 14.89 13.35
CA ILE A 564 17.52 14.25 14.10
C ILE A 564 17.59 14.90 15.49
N PRO A 565 17.53 14.13 16.59
CA PRO A 565 17.51 14.70 17.93
C PRO A 565 18.81 15.43 18.33
N ALA A 566 18.68 16.38 19.25
CA ALA A 566 19.85 17.00 19.89
C ALA A 566 20.70 15.94 20.62
N GLY A 567 22.01 16.13 20.65
CA GLY A 567 22.97 15.19 21.21
C GLY A 567 23.32 14.01 20.30
N THR A 568 22.73 13.92 19.11
CA THR A 568 23.15 12.94 18.09
C THR A 568 24.63 13.14 17.77
N VAL A 569 25.40 12.05 17.85
CA VAL A 569 26.84 12.06 17.59
C VAL A 569 27.10 11.51 16.20
N TYR A 570 27.85 12.25 15.39
CA TYR A 570 28.30 11.82 14.08
C TYR A 570 29.84 11.86 13.99
N GLU A 571 30.40 10.91 13.24
CA GLU A 571 31.84 10.78 13.01
C GLU A 571 32.18 10.94 11.54
N ILE A 572 33.19 11.78 11.27
CA ILE A 572 33.74 11.95 9.93
C ILE A 572 35.06 11.20 9.84
N LYS A 573 35.18 10.37 8.80
CA LYS A 573 36.42 9.68 8.45
C LYS A 573 37.00 10.21 7.15
N GLU A 574 38.32 10.29 7.13
CA GLU A 574 39.13 10.49 5.93
C GLU A 574 40.06 9.29 5.79
N ASN A 575 40.08 8.64 4.62
CA ASN A 575 40.90 7.45 4.36
C ASN A 575 40.77 6.35 5.46
N GLY A 576 39.58 6.21 6.05
CA GLY A 576 39.28 5.22 7.10
C GLY A 576 39.68 5.61 8.52
N VAL A 577 40.24 6.81 8.73
CA VAL A 577 40.62 7.33 10.06
C VAL A 577 39.60 8.36 10.52
N VAL A 578 39.13 8.29 11.78
CA VAL A 578 38.23 9.30 12.35
C VAL A 578 39.00 10.60 12.56
N VAL A 579 38.52 11.67 11.94
CA VAL A 579 39.15 12.99 11.96
C VAL A 579 38.35 14.01 12.77
N CYS A 580 37.07 13.74 12.96
CA CYS A 580 36.18 14.56 13.76
C CYS A 580 35.04 13.73 14.33
N THR A 581 34.71 13.98 15.59
CA THR A 581 33.51 13.48 16.26
C THR A 581 32.78 14.70 16.83
N LYS A 582 31.53 14.90 16.44
CA LYS A 582 30.71 16.04 16.89
C LYS A 582 29.34 15.57 17.35
N ALA A 583 28.79 16.29 18.33
CA ALA A 583 27.42 16.12 18.80
C ALA A 583 26.60 17.34 18.39
N LEU A 584 25.38 17.12 17.93
CA LEU A 584 24.44 18.20 17.61
C LEU A 584 24.02 18.94 18.89
N ASN A 585 24.09 20.26 18.89
CA ASN A 585 23.66 21.07 20.03
C ASN A 585 22.13 21.24 20.09
N ALA A 586 21.47 21.18 18.93
CA ALA A 586 20.02 21.24 18.79
C ALA A 586 19.54 20.14 17.82
N ALA A 587 18.23 19.88 17.80
CA ALA A 587 17.67 18.96 16.82
C ALA A 587 17.82 19.53 15.39
N LEU A 588 18.14 18.67 14.43
CA LEU A 588 18.30 19.03 13.03
C LEU A 588 17.06 18.61 12.23
N ALA A 589 16.29 19.58 11.76
CA ALA A 589 15.04 19.35 11.03
C ALA A 589 15.28 18.70 9.66
N PRO A 590 14.26 18.06 9.04
CA PRO A 590 14.32 17.59 7.66
C PRO A 590 14.74 18.67 6.67
N ALA A 591 15.48 18.27 5.64
CA ALA A 591 16.03 19.12 4.58
C ALA A 591 16.86 20.32 5.08
N THR A 592 17.50 20.19 6.25
CA THR A 592 18.39 21.23 6.81
C THR A 592 19.80 20.72 7.04
N THR A 593 20.75 21.66 7.02
CA THR A 593 22.19 21.42 7.20
C THR A 593 22.63 21.85 8.59
N THR A 594 23.58 21.15 9.21
CA THR A 594 24.08 21.52 10.55
C THR A 594 24.51 22.98 10.66
N PRO A 595 24.14 23.69 11.74
CA PRO A 595 24.64 25.04 12.02
C PRO A 595 26.17 25.08 12.14
N THR A 596 26.77 26.25 11.91
CA THR A 596 28.24 26.43 11.93
C THR A 596 28.93 25.99 13.23
N ALA A 597 28.24 26.08 14.38
CA ALA A 597 28.77 25.62 15.66
C ALA A 597 28.92 24.09 15.77
N ASP A 598 28.11 23.37 14.99
CA ASP A 598 27.98 21.91 15.02
C ASP A 598 28.76 21.25 13.90
N GLN A 599 29.34 22.04 12.97
CA GLN A 599 30.19 21.58 11.88
C GLN A 599 31.55 21.06 12.38
N CYS A 600 32.10 20.12 11.61
CA CYS A 600 33.46 19.63 11.79
C CYS A 600 34.43 20.47 10.95
N VAL A 601 35.45 21.05 11.58
CA VAL A 601 36.48 21.85 10.89
C VAL A 601 37.82 21.14 10.99
N ARG A 602 38.50 20.98 9.84
CA ARG A 602 39.82 20.37 9.73
C ARG A 602 40.77 21.33 9.02
N SER A 603 41.86 21.70 9.67
CA SER A 603 42.85 22.62 9.11
C SER A 603 44.13 21.87 8.70
N TYR A 604 44.61 22.14 7.51
CA TYR A 604 45.85 21.62 6.94
C TYR A 604 46.87 22.75 6.78
N PRO A 605 48.10 22.60 7.31
CA PRO A 605 49.18 23.55 7.03
C PRO A 605 49.66 23.36 5.58
N VAL A 606 49.91 24.45 4.86
CA VAL A 606 50.35 24.44 3.44
C VAL A 606 51.89 24.27 3.32
N VAL A 607 52.55 23.73 4.35
CA VAL A 607 54.01 23.93 4.59
C VAL A 607 54.86 22.67 4.33
N ASP A 608 54.57 21.92 3.26
CA ASP A 608 55.51 20.90 2.77
C ASP A 608 56.28 21.45 1.53
N PRO A 609 57.61 21.54 1.56
CA PRO A 609 58.42 21.85 0.39
C PRO A 609 58.12 20.97 -0.83
N ASP A 610 57.74 19.70 -0.62
CA ASP A 610 57.40 18.76 -1.69
C ASP A 610 56.07 19.12 -2.40
N ASP A 611 55.09 19.69 -1.65
CA ASP A 611 53.81 20.17 -2.19
C ASP A 611 53.96 21.49 -2.98
N LEU A 612 54.97 22.30 -2.61
CA LEU A 612 55.31 23.55 -3.28
C LEU A 612 56.08 23.31 -4.60
N ASP A 613 56.93 22.28 -4.64
CA ASP A 613 57.70 21.86 -5.81
C ASP A 613 56.82 21.15 -6.87
N ALA A 614 55.72 20.49 -6.46
CA ALA A 614 54.82 19.74 -7.34
C ALA A 614 53.83 20.62 -8.16
N GLY A 615 53.69 21.92 -7.84
CA GLY A 615 52.78 22.84 -8.55
C GLY A 615 51.28 22.51 -8.44
N SER A 616 50.91 21.63 -7.51
CA SER A 616 49.53 21.30 -7.16
C SER A 616 49.51 20.70 -5.76
N ILE A 617 48.60 21.18 -4.90
CA ILE A 617 48.27 20.49 -3.65
C ILE A 617 47.17 19.48 -3.99
N ILE A 618 47.55 18.21 -4.17
CA ILE A 618 46.58 17.12 -4.31
C ILE A 618 46.24 16.62 -2.90
N SER A 619 45.23 17.23 -2.27
CA SER A 619 44.61 16.63 -1.09
C SER A 619 43.17 16.23 -1.43
N PRO A 620 42.93 15.05 -2.04
CA PRO A 620 41.60 14.51 -2.20
C PRO A 620 41.15 14.02 -0.83
N VAL A 621 40.82 14.96 0.05
CA VAL A 621 40.25 14.64 1.35
C VAL A 621 38.77 14.39 1.15
N ILE A 622 38.43 13.15 0.77
CA ILE A 622 37.04 12.70 0.75
C ILE A 622 36.68 12.36 2.20
N GLY A 623 36.06 13.33 2.87
CA GLY A 623 35.42 13.08 4.15
C GLY A 623 34.06 12.43 3.92
N TYR A 624 33.80 11.31 4.59
CA TYR A 624 32.47 10.70 4.64
C TYR A 624 32.03 10.49 6.09
N ILE A 625 30.72 10.47 6.31
CA ILE A 625 30.17 10.09 7.61
C ILE A 625 30.22 8.57 7.70
N ASP A 626 30.99 8.08 8.66
CA ASP A 626 31.13 6.65 8.89
C ASP A 626 29.98 6.11 9.71
N SER A 627 29.58 6.87 10.74
CA SER A 627 28.51 6.51 11.65
C SER A 627 27.76 7.73 12.15
N ILE A 628 26.46 7.53 12.37
CA ILE A 628 25.60 8.44 13.13
C ILE A 628 24.93 7.64 14.23
N SER A 629 24.88 8.20 15.44
CA SER A 629 24.34 7.52 16.60
C SER A 629 23.48 8.43 17.47
N TRP A 630 22.30 7.94 17.83
CA TRP A 630 21.40 8.58 18.77
C TRP A 630 20.61 7.51 19.53
N GLY A 631 20.26 7.79 20.79
CA GLY A 631 19.41 6.88 21.58
C GLY A 631 19.99 5.49 21.87
N GLY A 632 21.30 5.30 21.68
CA GLY A 632 21.98 3.99 21.81
C GLY A 632 21.98 3.13 20.54
N SER A 633 21.34 3.60 19.46
CA SER A 633 21.36 2.98 18.14
C SER A 633 22.42 3.66 17.27
N THR A 634 23.19 2.88 16.50
CA THR A 634 24.18 3.37 15.53
C THR A 634 23.75 2.93 14.14
N LEU A 635 23.56 3.87 13.22
CA LEU A 635 23.27 3.57 11.83
C LEU A 635 24.59 3.42 11.06
N LEU A 636 24.76 2.27 10.40
CA LEU A 636 25.91 1.91 9.58
C LEU A 636 25.47 1.15 8.31
N PRO A 637 26.08 1.39 7.14
CA PRO A 637 26.87 2.56 6.75
C PRO A 637 25.96 3.69 6.25
N VAL A 638 26.32 4.95 6.50
CA VAL A 638 25.67 6.07 5.81
C VAL A 638 26.26 6.16 4.42
N THR A 639 25.46 5.99 3.36
CA THR A 639 25.91 6.21 1.98
C THR A 639 26.05 7.71 1.72
N SER A 640 27.24 8.27 1.99
CA SER A 640 27.59 9.60 1.48
C SER A 640 27.81 9.50 -0.03
N ASN A 641 26.84 9.93 -0.82
CA ASN A 641 26.89 9.92 -2.29
C ASN A 641 27.58 11.18 -2.88
N ASN A 642 28.10 12.08 -2.05
CA ASN A 642 28.86 13.23 -2.49
C ASN A 642 30.35 13.13 -2.10
N THR A 643 31.15 12.68 -3.04
CA THR A 643 32.61 12.87 -2.99
C THR A 643 32.94 14.24 -3.57
N ASP A 644 32.90 15.28 -2.76
CA ASP A 644 33.42 16.58 -3.21
C ASP A 644 34.94 16.59 -3.02
N THR A 645 35.67 16.46 -4.13
CA THR A 645 37.13 16.57 -4.14
C THR A 645 37.50 18.01 -4.44
N ALA A 646 38.01 18.73 -3.44
CA ALA A 646 38.54 20.06 -3.66
C ALA A 646 39.97 19.98 -4.21
N THR A 647 40.20 20.51 -5.41
CA THR A 647 41.55 20.63 -6.00
C THR A 647 42.01 22.08 -5.87
N VAL A 648 43.20 22.32 -5.34
CA VAL A 648 43.79 23.67 -5.21
C VAL A 648 45.05 23.76 -6.08
N TYR A 649 45.15 24.82 -6.88
CA TYR A 649 46.31 25.06 -7.74
C TYR A 649 47.27 26.10 -7.11
N THR A 650 48.58 25.79 -7.14
CA THR A 650 49.67 26.72 -6.84
C THR A 650 50.49 26.97 -8.11
N TYR A 651 50.88 28.23 -8.39
CA TYR A 651 51.50 28.59 -9.68
C TYR A 651 52.98 28.16 -9.79
N HIS A 652 53.42 27.87 -11.03
CA HIS A 652 54.77 27.43 -11.39
C HIS A 652 55.29 28.24 -12.59
N THR A 653 56.03 29.35 -12.38
CA THR A 653 56.78 30.06 -13.46
C THR A 653 57.92 30.94 -12.93
N ASP A 654 59.04 30.99 -13.64
CA ASP A 654 60.12 31.97 -13.50
C ASP A 654 59.57 33.42 -13.60
N ARG A 655 59.97 34.33 -12.69
CA ARG A 655 59.65 35.77 -12.76
C ARG A 655 60.86 36.61 -12.36
N LEU A 656 61.06 37.72 -13.07
CA LEU A 656 62.18 38.65 -12.88
C LEU A 656 61.61 40.05 -12.67
N SER A 657 62.04 40.74 -11.62
CA SER A 657 61.74 42.15 -11.37
C SER A 657 62.99 43.00 -11.57
N LEU A 658 62.80 44.25 -11.98
CA LEU A 658 63.84 45.26 -12.12
C LEU A 658 63.43 46.48 -11.30
N ASP A 659 64.36 47.03 -10.53
CA ASP A 659 64.23 48.29 -9.79
C ASP A 659 65.43 49.19 -10.10
N ILE A 660 65.21 50.45 -10.48
CA ILE A 660 66.25 51.42 -10.81
C ILE A 660 66.38 52.44 -9.67
N SER A 661 67.60 52.66 -9.20
CA SER A 661 67.97 53.74 -8.28
C SER A 661 69.09 54.60 -8.87
N ALA A 662 69.24 55.83 -8.37
CA ALA A 662 70.25 56.76 -8.86
C ALA A 662 70.92 57.58 -7.76
N THR A 663 72.16 58.00 -8.01
CA THR A 663 72.90 58.94 -7.17
C THR A 663 73.64 60.00 -8.00
N VAL A 664 73.79 61.20 -7.45
CA VAL A 664 74.66 62.26 -7.99
C VAL A 664 75.69 62.60 -6.92
N LEU A 665 76.98 62.51 -7.25
CA LEU A 665 78.10 62.67 -6.30
C LEU A 665 77.95 61.83 -5.00
N GLY A 666 77.31 60.65 -5.11
CA GLY A 666 77.10 59.72 -4.00
C GLY A 666 75.88 60.03 -3.11
N SER A 667 75.11 61.08 -3.40
CA SER A 667 73.81 61.32 -2.74
C SER A 667 72.66 60.76 -3.58
N PRO A 668 71.65 60.10 -2.97
CA PRO A 668 70.52 59.54 -3.69
C PRO A 668 69.69 60.64 -4.33
N VAL A 669 69.25 60.39 -5.57
CA VAL A 669 68.29 61.22 -6.30
C VAL A 669 67.08 60.35 -6.66
N ASN A 670 65.89 60.91 -6.56
CA ASN A 670 64.62 60.22 -6.73
C ASN A 670 63.96 60.60 -8.07
N ASP A 671 62.96 59.81 -8.45
CA ASP A 671 62.13 60.08 -9.62
C ASP A 671 61.46 61.46 -9.53
N GLY A 672 61.59 62.25 -10.60
CA GLY A 672 61.10 63.63 -10.69
C GLY A 672 62.05 64.72 -10.18
N ASP A 673 63.20 64.38 -9.59
CA ASP A 673 64.16 65.37 -9.10
C ASP A 673 64.71 66.26 -10.22
N THR A 674 65.12 67.48 -9.85
CA THR A 674 65.73 68.44 -10.77
C THR A 674 67.25 68.34 -10.71
N LEU A 675 67.90 68.17 -11.86
CA LEU A 675 69.35 68.02 -12.03
C LEU A 675 69.89 69.07 -12.98
N ASP A 676 71.19 69.37 -12.92
CA ASP A 676 71.80 70.39 -13.77
C ASP A 676 72.63 69.79 -14.91
N VAL A 677 72.69 70.52 -16.03
CA VAL A 677 73.61 70.20 -17.13
C VAL A 677 75.05 70.14 -16.61
N GLY A 678 75.72 69.00 -16.81
CA GLY A 678 77.06 68.71 -16.34
C GLY A 678 77.14 67.73 -15.16
N ASP A 679 76.03 67.43 -14.48
CA ASP A 679 76.00 66.43 -13.42
C ASP A 679 76.33 65.03 -13.97
N VAL A 680 77.01 64.22 -13.14
CA VAL A 680 77.24 62.80 -13.42
C VAL A 680 76.35 61.97 -12.50
N ILE A 681 75.37 61.30 -13.10
CA ILE A 681 74.42 60.42 -12.42
C ILE A 681 74.90 58.97 -12.52
N ALA A 682 74.95 58.27 -11.40
CA ALA A 682 75.21 56.83 -11.33
C ALA A 682 73.90 56.09 -11.07
N PHE A 683 73.55 55.16 -11.96
CA PHE A 683 72.36 54.32 -11.88
C PHE A 683 72.73 52.91 -11.39
N THR A 684 71.94 52.38 -10.47
CA THR A 684 71.99 50.97 -10.04
C THR A 684 70.66 50.30 -10.37
N TYR A 685 70.74 49.18 -11.10
CA TYR A 685 69.64 48.36 -11.59
C TYR A 685 69.62 47.05 -10.81
N THR A 686 68.66 46.89 -9.90
CA THR A 686 68.52 45.71 -9.04
C THR A 686 67.61 44.68 -9.71
N LEU A 687 68.17 43.55 -10.13
CA LEU A 687 67.44 42.43 -10.71
C LEU A 687 67.07 41.43 -9.61
N THR A 688 65.78 41.20 -9.37
CA THR A 688 65.29 40.29 -8.32
C THR A 688 64.54 39.11 -8.91
N ASN A 689 64.89 37.89 -8.51
CA ASN A 689 64.11 36.71 -8.87
C ASN A 689 62.85 36.65 -8.01
N THR A 690 61.73 37.05 -8.59
CA THR A 690 60.40 36.99 -7.96
C THR A 690 59.63 35.71 -8.32
N GLY A 691 60.26 34.80 -9.07
CA GLY A 691 59.75 33.46 -9.35
C GLY A 691 60.30 32.42 -8.36
N ASN A 692 59.94 31.15 -8.58
CA ASN A 692 60.33 30.03 -7.73
C ASN A 692 61.43 29.12 -8.33
N THR A 693 61.87 29.37 -9.57
CA THR A 693 63.03 28.69 -10.18
C THR A 693 64.28 29.55 -10.05
N THR A 694 65.45 28.93 -9.80
CA THR A 694 66.74 29.64 -9.77
C THR A 694 67.11 30.18 -11.16
N LEU A 695 67.31 31.51 -11.30
CA LEU A 695 67.71 32.15 -12.56
C LEU A 695 69.22 32.08 -12.76
N THR A 696 69.68 31.57 -13.91
CA THR A 696 71.11 31.43 -14.24
C THR A 696 71.62 32.54 -15.18
N PRO A 697 72.88 33.02 -15.06
CA PRO A 697 73.47 34.00 -15.98
C PRO A 697 73.52 33.47 -17.42
N THR A 698 73.45 34.27 -18.48
CA THR A 698 73.69 35.72 -18.66
C THR A 698 72.47 36.61 -18.37
N TYR A 699 72.67 37.60 -17.48
CA TYR A 699 71.71 38.70 -17.29
C TYR A 699 72.02 39.82 -18.29
N ALA A 700 70.99 40.36 -18.92
CA ALA A 700 71.13 41.47 -19.86
C ALA A 700 70.05 42.52 -19.61
N LEU A 701 70.45 43.79 -19.69
CA LEU A 701 69.55 44.93 -19.68
C LEU A 701 69.37 45.45 -21.12
N SER A 702 68.12 45.64 -21.51
CA SER A 702 67.73 46.30 -22.75
C SER A 702 67.21 47.70 -22.40
N GLY A 703 67.83 48.74 -22.94
CA GLY A 703 67.61 50.15 -22.55
C GLY A 703 68.68 50.65 -21.58
N GLY A 704 68.33 51.66 -20.77
CA GLY A 704 69.22 52.31 -19.83
C GLY A 704 70.04 53.46 -20.43
N LEU A 705 70.36 54.46 -19.61
CA LEU A 705 71.29 55.54 -19.95
C LEU A 705 72.72 55.15 -19.55
N GLY A 706 73.67 55.40 -20.46
CA GLY A 706 75.07 55.00 -20.31
C GLY A 706 75.32 53.54 -20.68
N THR A 707 76.57 53.08 -20.52
CA THR A 707 76.92 51.66 -20.70
C THR A 707 76.64 50.92 -19.41
N VAL A 708 75.71 49.96 -19.45
CA VAL A 708 75.34 49.16 -18.28
C VAL A 708 76.23 47.93 -18.16
N THR A 709 76.78 47.70 -16.98
CA THR A 709 77.58 46.51 -16.65
C THR A 709 76.95 45.76 -15.49
N CYS A 710 76.54 44.52 -15.73
CA CYS A 710 76.07 43.63 -14.68
C CYS A 710 77.24 42.91 -14.03
N SER A 711 77.24 42.85 -12.69
CA SER A 711 78.21 42.04 -11.95
C SER A 711 78.10 40.57 -12.40
N SER A 712 79.17 40.00 -12.97
CA SER A 712 79.11 38.66 -13.54
C SER A 712 79.16 37.57 -12.45
N GLY A 713 78.14 36.69 -12.40
CA GLY A 713 78.40 35.25 -12.25
C GLY A 713 77.74 34.45 -11.12
N ALA A 714 76.72 34.93 -10.41
CA ALA A 714 75.98 34.10 -9.45
C ALA A 714 74.55 33.83 -9.93
N ASN A 715 74.05 32.61 -9.69
CA ASN A 715 72.64 32.30 -9.86
C ASN A 715 71.81 33.10 -8.86
N ILE A 716 70.67 33.62 -9.29
CA ILE A 716 69.71 34.31 -8.42
C ILE A 716 68.66 33.29 -7.98
N THR A 717 68.75 32.76 -6.76
CA THR A 717 67.70 31.90 -6.19
C THR A 717 66.44 32.73 -5.87
N PRO A 718 65.25 32.10 -5.70
CA PRO A 718 64.03 32.81 -5.36
C PRO A 718 64.20 33.79 -4.18
N GLY A 719 63.74 35.03 -4.35
CA GLY A 719 63.81 36.09 -3.34
C GLY A 719 65.15 36.83 -3.22
N ASN A 720 66.20 36.41 -3.93
CA ASN A 720 67.49 37.10 -3.97
C ASN A 720 67.60 38.03 -5.19
N SER A 721 68.62 38.89 -5.19
CA SER A 721 68.83 39.93 -6.20
C SER A 721 70.31 40.04 -6.62
N THR A 722 70.55 40.66 -7.78
CA THR A 722 71.88 41.09 -8.24
C THR A 722 71.80 42.48 -8.87
N ASP A 723 72.89 43.25 -8.76
CA ASP A 723 72.92 44.62 -9.27
C ASP A 723 73.71 44.72 -10.59
N CYS A 724 73.22 45.60 -11.46
CA CYS A 724 73.95 46.13 -12.60
C CYS A 724 74.09 47.64 -12.45
N ASP A 725 75.20 48.23 -12.90
CA ASP A 725 75.46 49.66 -12.72
C ASP A 725 75.75 50.37 -14.05
N SER A 726 75.41 51.65 -14.14
CA SER A 726 75.82 52.55 -15.22
C SER A 726 76.07 53.98 -14.73
N THR A 727 76.84 54.76 -15.50
CA THR A 727 77.03 56.20 -15.25
C THR A 727 76.72 57.01 -16.49
N TYR A 728 76.07 58.15 -16.33
CA TYR A 728 75.70 59.08 -17.41
C TYR A 728 76.07 60.52 -17.03
N THR A 729 76.65 61.27 -17.96
CA THR A 729 76.92 62.71 -17.80
C THR A 729 75.81 63.49 -18.49
N ILE A 730 75.10 64.34 -17.77
CA ILE A 730 74.00 65.15 -18.30
C ILE A 730 74.55 66.18 -19.28
N LEU A 731 74.10 66.11 -20.53
CA LEU A 731 74.54 66.98 -21.62
C LEU A 731 73.60 68.17 -21.79
N SER A 732 74.06 69.23 -22.45
CA SER A 732 73.23 70.41 -22.75
C SER A 732 72.02 70.10 -23.64
N GLY A 733 72.01 68.96 -24.33
CA GLY A 733 70.88 68.47 -25.11
C GLY A 733 69.78 67.81 -24.28
N ASP A 734 70.04 67.52 -23.00
CA ASP A 734 69.12 66.82 -22.10
C ASP A 734 68.18 67.79 -21.34
N VAL A 735 68.33 69.11 -21.55
CA VAL A 735 67.50 70.16 -20.92
C VAL A 735 66.02 69.90 -21.20
N GLY A 736 65.22 69.82 -20.13
CA GLY A 736 63.85 69.35 -20.18
C GLY A 736 63.69 68.07 -19.36
N THR A 737 63.12 67.02 -19.94
CA THR A 737 62.92 65.74 -19.24
C THR A 737 63.94 64.72 -19.72
N LEU A 738 64.78 64.23 -18.81
CA LEU A 738 65.70 63.12 -19.03
C LEU A 738 65.10 61.84 -18.45
N THR A 739 64.80 60.85 -19.29
CA THR A 739 64.24 59.57 -18.85
C THR A 739 65.26 58.45 -18.98
N ASN A 740 65.51 57.74 -17.88
CA ASN A 740 66.19 56.46 -17.87
C ASN A 740 65.16 55.33 -17.83
N SER A 741 65.15 54.43 -18.80
CA SER A 741 64.19 53.31 -18.86
C SER A 741 64.88 52.05 -19.33
N ALA A 742 64.67 50.94 -18.61
CA ALA A 742 65.32 49.67 -18.90
C ALA A 742 64.38 48.46 -18.66
N THR A 743 64.72 47.34 -19.28
CA THR A 743 64.10 46.03 -19.08
C THR A 743 65.18 45.00 -18.87
N ALA A 744 65.08 44.20 -17.80
CA ALA A 744 66.02 43.13 -17.51
C ALA A 744 65.59 41.82 -18.17
N SER A 745 66.56 40.98 -18.53
CA SER A 745 66.33 39.64 -19.08
C SER A 745 67.36 38.65 -18.53
N ALA A 746 66.95 37.40 -18.35
CA ALA A 746 67.82 36.28 -17.99
C ALA A 746 67.76 35.18 -19.06
N SER A 747 68.86 34.47 -19.30
CA SER A 747 68.96 33.47 -20.36
C SER A 747 68.26 32.13 -20.06
N SER A 748 67.93 31.82 -18.80
CA SER A 748 67.05 30.69 -18.47
C SER A 748 65.58 31.10 -18.67
N GLY A 749 64.88 30.46 -19.60
CA GLY A 749 63.41 30.55 -19.68
C GLY A 749 62.81 31.79 -20.37
N ALA A 750 63.61 32.65 -21.03
CA ALA A 750 63.12 33.88 -21.67
C ALA A 750 62.28 34.77 -20.72
N THR A 751 62.69 34.87 -19.46
CA THR A 751 62.08 35.78 -18.49
C THR A 751 62.60 37.19 -18.69
N THR A 752 61.68 38.10 -19.02
CA THR A 752 61.93 39.54 -19.03
C THR A 752 61.20 40.19 -17.86
N SER A 753 61.81 41.20 -17.24
CA SER A 753 61.09 42.06 -16.30
C SER A 753 60.06 42.92 -17.04
N THR A 754 59.15 43.55 -16.29
CA THR A 754 58.49 44.76 -16.80
C THR A 754 59.53 45.87 -16.98
N VAL A 755 59.20 46.86 -17.82
CA VAL A 755 60.01 48.08 -17.92
C VAL A 755 59.96 48.80 -16.58
N ASP A 756 61.13 49.21 -16.09
CA ASP A 756 61.24 50.21 -15.03
C ASP A 756 61.84 51.50 -15.59
N SER A 757 61.48 52.64 -15.01
CA SER A 757 61.91 53.94 -15.50
C SER A 757 61.93 55.00 -14.42
N MET A 758 62.94 55.87 -14.47
CA MET A 758 63.00 57.12 -13.73
C MET A 758 63.14 58.30 -14.69
N PHE A 759 62.52 59.42 -14.38
CA PHE A 759 62.66 60.66 -15.10
C PHE A 759 63.19 61.78 -14.20
N PHE A 760 63.98 62.68 -14.78
CA PHE A 760 64.55 63.83 -14.11
C PHE A 760 64.23 65.08 -14.90
N THR A 761 64.08 66.20 -14.22
CA THR A 761 63.97 67.51 -14.87
C THR A 761 65.37 68.11 -14.96
N VAL A 762 65.91 68.29 -16.16
CA VAL A 762 67.23 68.88 -16.36
C VAL A 762 67.12 70.37 -16.61
N THR A 763 67.78 71.15 -15.75
CA THR A 763 67.92 72.60 -15.89
C THR A 763 69.33 72.99 -16.32
N ASN A 764 69.44 74.15 -16.96
CA ASN A 764 70.75 74.76 -17.20
C ASN A 764 71.21 75.41 -15.88
N PRO A 765 72.49 75.31 -15.49
CA PRO A 765 72.97 75.86 -14.22
C PRO A 765 72.57 77.34 -14.03
N ALA A 766 72.11 77.67 -12.82
CA ALA A 766 71.58 78.99 -12.47
C ALA A 766 72.63 80.11 -12.67
N VAL A 767 72.26 81.15 -13.43
CA VAL A 767 73.08 82.35 -13.63
C VAL A 767 72.89 83.30 -12.44
N CYS A 768 73.98 83.72 -11.78
CA CYS A 768 73.95 84.68 -10.67
C CYS A 768 73.23 85.99 -11.08
N SER A 769 72.07 86.28 -10.47
CA SER A 769 71.31 87.52 -10.70
C SER A 769 71.33 88.41 -9.45
N LEU A 770 71.83 89.62 -9.59
CA LEU A 770 71.83 90.65 -8.54
C LEU A 770 71.00 91.84 -9.05
N SER A 771 70.09 92.35 -8.24
CA SER A 771 69.33 93.55 -8.57
C SER A 771 69.63 94.67 -7.61
N HIS A 772 69.60 95.91 -8.10
CA HIS A 772 69.75 97.10 -7.25
C HIS A 772 68.64 98.10 -7.55
N SER A 773 68.25 98.87 -6.53
CA SER A 773 67.29 99.96 -6.67
C SER A 773 67.72 101.13 -5.80
N GLY A 774 67.67 102.33 -6.37
CA GLY A 774 67.99 103.58 -5.68
C GLY A 774 68.29 104.68 -6.69
N THR A 775 67.44 105.69 -6.77
CA THR A 775 67.70 106.93 -7.51
C THR A 775 67.99 108.03 -6.51
N ILE A 776 69.13 108.69 -6.68
CA ILE A 776 69.54 109.78 -5.80
C ILE A 776 69.45 111.10 -6.57
N PRO A 777 68.70 112.10 -6.08
CA PRO A 777 68.71 113.43 -6.67
C PRO A 777 70.12 114.03 -6.61
N ALA A 778 70.53 114.72 -7.67
CA ALA A 778 71.78 115.48 -7.67
C ALA A 778 71.85 116.40 -6.44
N ASN A 779 73.02 116.48 -5.80
CA ASN A 779 73.28 117.24 -4.56
C ASN A 779 72.67 116.68 -3.25
N THR A 780 72.63 115.36 -3.07
CA THR A 780 72.22 114.75 -1.79
C THR A 780 73.40 114.56 -0.84
N LYS A 781 73.30 115.04 0.41
CA LYS A 781 74.35 114.90 1.45
C LYS A 781 74.54 113.45 1.91
N THR A 782 73.44 112.69 1.98
CA THR A 782 73.42 111.31 2.46
C THR A 782 72.81 110.35 1.43
N PRO A 783 73.55 109.99 0.37
CA PRO A 783 73.06 109.04 -0.62
C PRO A 783 72.92 107.61 -0.05
N SER A 784 71.93 106.85 -0.51
CA SER A 784 71.80 105.43 -0.19
C SER A 784 71.34 104.56 -1.37
N TRP A 785 71.77 103.29 -1.39
CA TRP A 785 71.37 102.26 -2.36
C TRP A 785 70.89 101.01 -1.64
N THR A 786 69.90 100.34 -2.22
CA THR A 786 69.47 99.01 -1.79
C THR A 786 69.82 98.00 -2.87
N PHE A 787 70.34 96.84 -2.48
CA PHE A 787 70.65 95.74 -3.38
C PHE A 787 70.09 94.43 -2.82
N THR A 788 69.55 93.59 -3.71
CA THR A 788 68.92 92.31 -3.38
C THR A 788 69.73 91.16 -3.95
N ASN A 789 69.95 90.14 -3.12
CA ASN A 789 70.59 88.90 -3.54
C ASN A 789 69.54 87.92 -4.09
N ASN A 790 69.55 87.66 -5.41
CA ASN A 790 68.69 86.66 -6.06
C ASN A 790 69.51 85.51 -6.68
N SER A 791 70.66 85.17 -6.08
CA SER A 791 71.61 84.20 -6.61
C SER A 791 71.33 82.74 -6.20
N GLY A 792 70.30 82.50 -5.37
CA GLY A 792 69.99 81.14 -4.88
C GLY A 792 70.76 80.74 -3.62
N THR A 793 71.89 81.40 -3.31
CA THR A 793 72.73 81.13 -2.13
C THR A 793 73.04 82.41 -1.35
N SER A 794 73.74 82.32 -0.21
CA SER A 794 74.19 83.49 0.56
C SER A 794 75.51 84.03 0.01
N ILE A 795 75.59 85.33 -0.29
CA ILE A 795 76.79 85.98 -0.82
C ILE A 795 77.51 86.80 0.25
N THR A 796 78.80 87.07 0.08
CA THR A 796 79.58 87.92 0.99
C THR A 796 80.17 89.13 0.25
N VAL A 797 79.93 90.34 0.77
CA VAL A 797 80.55 91.58 0.30
C VAL A 797 81.98 91.65 0.84
N ALA A 798 82.95 91.74 -0.07
CA ALA A 798 84.39 91.79 0.20
C ALA A 798 84.91 93.23 0.34
N SER A 799 84.38 94.16 -0.46
CA SER A 799 84.74 95.57 -0.40
C SER A 799 83.65 96.49 -0.95
N VAL A 800 83.63 97.71 -0.44
CA VAL A 800 82.79 98.81 -0.92
C VAL A 800 83.69 100.01 -1.20
N THR A 801 83.74 100.45 -2.46
CA THR A 801 84.54 101.60 -2.90
C THR A 801 83.63 102.73 -3.38
N ILE A 802 83.81 103.92 -2.84
CA ILE A 802 83.02 105.12 -3.15
C ILE A 802 83.91 106.11 -3.89
N ASN A 803 83.52 106.45 -5.12
CA ASN A 803 84.15 107.49 -5.94
C ASN A 803 83.20 108.68 -6.06
N TRP A 804 83.69 109.91 -5.86
CA TRP A 804 82.86 111.10 -5.99
C TRP A 804 83.63 112.28 -6.57
N HIS A 805 82.89 113.20 -7.21
CA HIS A 805 83.48 114.42 -7.75
C HIS A 805 83.88 115.39 -6.62
N ASN A 806 85.19 115.55 -6.40
CA ASN A 806 85.74 116.48 -5.42
C ASN A 806 86.31 117.74 -6.09
N THR A 807 85.62 118.87 -5.94
CA THR A 807 86.06 120.19 -6.45
C THR A 807 86.30 121.25 -5.38
N ASN A 808 86.15 120.91 -4.09
CA ASN A 808 86.38 121.84 -2.96
C ASN A 808 86.64 121.09 -1.65
N SER A 809 87.46 121.68 -0.76
CA SER A 809 87.88 121.08 0.52
C SER A 809 86.75 120.70 1.48
N ASP A 810 85.55 121.22 1.27
CA ASP A 810 84.40 121.09 2.19
C ASP A 810 83.47 119.92 1.82
N ARG A 811 83.72 119.22 0.70
CA ARG A 811 82.92 118.09 0.19
C ARG A 811 83.56 116.74 0.53
N LYS A 812 83.99 116.60 1.79
CA LYS A 812 84.65 115.38 2.29
C LYS A 812 83.65 114.24 2.51
N LEU A 813 84.05 113.02 2.21
CA LEU A 813 83.37 111.82 2.68
C LEU A 813 83.59 111.70 4.19
N LYS A 814 82.53 111.35 4.94
CA LYS A 814 82.59 111.17 6.40
C LYS A 814 82.33 109.73 6.82
N ILE A 815 81.26 109.12 6.31
CA ILE A 815 80.82 107.80 6.79
C ILE A 815 80.31 106.95 5.63
N ILE A 816 80.65 105.66 5.64
CA ILE A 816 80.01 104.61 4.85
C ILE A 816 79.34 103.63 5.83
N ARG A 817 78.07 103.32 5.59
CA ARG A 817 77.27 102.38 6.36
C ARG A 817 76.75 101.26 5.46
N LEU A 818 76.79 100.02 5.95
CA LEU A 818 76.10 98.89 5.34
C LEU A 818 75.08 98.36 6.35
N ASP A 819 73.81 98.36 5.97
CA ASP A 819 72.66 98.07 6.82
C ASP A 819 72.70 98.81 8.17
N GLY A 820 73.01 100.10 8.10
CA GLY A 820 73.09 101.00 9.27
C GLY A 820 74.40 100.87 10.07
N THR A 821 75.19 99.82 9.88
CA THR A 821 76.48 99.62 10.55
C THR A 821 77.56 100.45 9.88
N LYS A 822 78.32 101.25 10.63
CA LYS A 822 79.44 102.03 10.08
C LYS A 822 80.59 101.09 9.70
N ILE A 823 80.85 100.96 8.40
CA ILE A 823 81.94 100.14 7.85
C ILE A 823 83.18 100.98 7.52
N TRP A 824 83.03 102.30 7.46
CA TRP A 824 84.11 103.27 7.34
C TRP A 824 83.66 104.62 7.94
N ASP A 825 84.49 105.24 8.78
CA ASP A 825 84.17 106.50 9.47
C ASP A 825 85.46 107.33 9.66
N SER A 826 85.72 108.24 8.72
CA SER A 826 86.88 109.14 8.69
C SER A 826 86.59 110.34 7.79
N GLU A 827 87.34 111.45 7.90
CA GLU A 827 87.20 112.57 6.95
C GLU A 827 88.19 112.43 5.80
N SER A 828 87.69 112.17 4.58
CA SER A 828 88.52 112.10 3.38
C SER A 828 88.12 113.08 2.29
N ASN A 829 89.12 113.70 1.67
CA ASN A 829 89.00 114.55 0.48
C ASN A 829 89.73 113.96 -0.74
N SER A 830 90.03 112.66 -0.74
CA SER A 830 90.78 112.00 -1.83
C SER A 830 89.99 111.86 -3.13
N GLY A 831 88.65 111.94 -3.08
CA GLY A 831 87.76 111.67 -4.22
C GLY A 831 87.46 110.19 -4.45
N SER A 832 88.11 109.29 -3.70
CA SER A 832 87.85 107.85 -3.70
C SER A 832 88.26 107.19 -2.38
N GLU A 833 87.37 106.42 -1.76
CA GLU A 833 87.67 105.67 -0.53
C GLU A 833 87.06 104.28 -0.56
N ALA A 834 87.73 103.32 0.09
CA ALA A 834 87.30 101.95 0.14
C ALA A 834 87.22 101.42 1.59
N ALA A 835 86.14 100.70 1.87
CA ALA A 835 85.97 99.87 3.06
C ALA A 835 86.12 98.40 2.65
N SER A 836 86.93 97.63 3.36
CA SER A 836 87.06 96.18 3.14
C SER A 836 86.58 95.42 4.37
N GLY A 837 85.99 94.25 4.15
CA GLY A 837 85.38 93.44 5.20
C GLY A 837 84.74 92.19 4.64
N ALA A 838 84.05 91.43 5.49
CA ALA A 838 83.27 90.25 5.09
C ALA A 838 81.85 90.39 5.63
N TRP A 839 80.95 90.91 4.80
CA TRP A 839 79.56 91.16 5.19
C TRP A 839 78.61 90.27 4.39
N ALA A 840 77.99 89.30 5.07
CA ALA A 840 77.14 88.29 4.45
C ALA A 840 75.71 88.80 4.18
N ILE A 841 75.13 88.40 3.05
CA ILE A 841 73.77 88.71 2.62
C ILE A 841 73.10 87.41 2.18
N GLY A 842 72.06 87.00 2.92
CA GLY A 842 71.30 85.78 2.62
C GLY A 842 70.58 85.82 1.26
N ASN A 843 70.22 84.64 0.73
CA ASN A 843 69.41 84.56 -0.49
C ASN A 843 68.03 85.22 -0.28
N GLY A 844 67.58 86.04 -1.22
CA GLY A 844 66.36 86.85 -1.14
C GLY A 844 66.46 88.07 -0.22
N ALA A 845 67.58 88.26 0.49
CA ALA A 845 67.75 89.38 1.41
C ALA A 845 68.19 90.67 0.70
N THR A 846 67.79 91.81 1.27
CA THR A 846 68.21 93.14 0.83
C THR A 846 69.25 93.72 1.78
N ALA A 847 70.24 94.42 1.21
CA ALA A 847 71.23 95.18 1.95
C ALA A 847 71.24 96.65 1.50
N ASN A 848 71.45 97.56 2.45
CA ASN A 848 71.37 99.01 2.26
C ASN A 848 72.73 99.67 2.49
N LEU A 849 73.31 100.22 1.43
CA LEU A 849 74.51 101.04 1.49
C LEU A 849 74.13 102.51 1.70
N GLY A 850 74.51 103.10 2.84
CA GLY A 850 74.31 104.51 3.14
C GLY A 850 75.64 105.25 3.21
N ILE A 851 75.72 106.45 2.63
CA ILE A 851 76.92 107.27 2.61
C ILE A 851 76.60 108.63 3.22
N GLU A 852 77.56 109.26 3.88
CA GLU A 852 77.42 110.61 4.43
C GLU A 852 78.61 111.48 4.06
N PHE A 853 78.33 112.63 3.42
CA PHE A 853 79.31 113.66 3.10
C PHE A 853 79.18 114.86 4.05
N GLY A 854 80.27 115.61 4.26
CA GLY A 854 80.23 116.88 4.98
C GLY A 854 79.31 117.91 4.31
N LYS A 855 79.33 117.96 2.98
CA LYS A 855 78.43 118.73 2.11
C LYS A 855 78.17 117.95 0.83
N ALA A 856 77.02 118.17 0.19
CA ALA A 856 76.61 117.40 -0.98
C ALA A 856 77.65 117.42 -2.13
N PRO A 857 78.00 116.26 -2.71
CA PRO A 857 78.89 116.15 -3.86
C PRO A 857 78.18 116.62 -5.13
N GLY A 858 78.81 117.50 -5.89
CA GLY A 858 78.11 118.37 -6.84
C GLY A 858 77.74 117.77 -8.20
N THR A 859 78.16 116.55 -8.54
CA THR A 859 77.98 116.05 -9.92
C THR A 859 77.70 114.55 -9.99
N TYR A 860 78.50 113.71 -9.33
CA TYR A 860 78.23 112.27 -9.27
C TYR A 860 78.81 111.64 -7.99
N VAL A 861 78.21 110.51 -7.60
CA VAL A 861 78.73 109.56 -6.60
C VAL A 861 78.54 108.17 -7.18
N ARG A 862 79.63 107.40 -7.27
CA ARG A 862 79.63 106.02 -7.75
C ARG A 862 80.06 105.10 -6.62
N ALA A 863 79.22 104.14 -6.28
CA ALA A 863 79.57 103.01 -5.43
C ALA A 863 79.96 101.81 -6.29
N ILE A 864 81.04 101.12 -5.91
CA ILE A 864 81.49 99.85 -6.50
C ILE A 864 81.53 98.84 -5.35
N ILE A 865 80.76 97.77 -5.47
CA ILE A 865 80.69 96.70 -4.47
C ILE A 865 81.29 95.44 -5.07
N THR A 866 82.20 94.81 -4.34
CA THR A 866 82.86 93.56 -4.75
C THR A 866 82.42 92.43 -3.82
N PHE A 867 82.13 91.25 -4.36
CA PHE A 867 81.71 90.06 -3.62
C PHE A 867 82.81 88.98 -3.66
N SER A 868 82.91 88.14 -2.63
CA SER A 868 83.96 87.11 -2.48
C SER A 868 83.49 85.67 -2.78
N ASP A 869 82.42 85.47 -3.55
CA ASP A 869 81.84 84.14 -3.82
C ASP A 869 82.27 83.56 -5.19
N PRO A 870 82.61 82.25 -5.29
CA PRO A 870 82.98 81.59 -6.56
C PRO A 870 81.88 81.55 -7.63
N VAL A 871 80.60 81.69 -7.30
CA VAL A 871 79.48 81.65 -8.27
C VAL A 871 79.16 83.04 -8.86
N CYS A 872 79.67 84.13 -8.27
CA CYS A 872 79.40 85.52 -8.68
C CYS A 872 80.68 86.37 -8.87
N SER A 873 81.85 85.76 -9.06
CA SER A 873 83.18 86.37 -8.96
C SER A 873 83.56 87.39 -10.04
N ALA A 874 82.63 87.86 -10.88
CA ALA A 874 82.91 88.85 -11.93
C ALA A 874 81.79 89.89 -12.16
N THR A 875 80.87 90.06 -11.19
CA THR A 875 79.73 90.97 -11.36
C THR A 875 79.96 92.28 -10.60
N THR A 876 80.50 93.30 -11.26
CA THR A 876 80.53 94.67 -10.72
C THR A 876 79.15 95.32 -10.86
N LEU A 877 78.48 95.57 -9.74
CA LEU A 877 77.31 96.46 -9.72
C LEU A 877 77.79 97.91 -9.76
N SER A 878 77.63 98.58 -10.91
CA SER A 878 77.82 100.02 -11.03
C SER A 878 76.48 100.70 -11.33
N SER A 879 75.97 101.51 -10.40
CA SER A 879 74.96 102.52 -10.73
C SER A 879 75.67 103.70 -11.41
N PRO A 880 75.10 104.32 -12.46
CA PRO A 880 75.59 105.61 -12.93
C PRO A 880 75.53 106.68 -11.83
#